data_AF-A0A914BVG4-F1
#
_entry.id   AF-A0A914BVG4-F1
#
_cell.length_a   1.000
_cell.length_b   1.000
_cell.length_c   1.000
_cell.angle_alpha   90.00
_cell.angle_beta   90.00
_cell.angle_gamma   90.00
#
_symmetry.space_group_name_H-M   'P 1'
#
loop_
_entity.id
_entity.type
_entity.pdbx_description
1 polymer ?
#
loop_
_entity_poly.entity_id
_entity_poly.type
_entity_poly.pdbx_seq_one_letter_code
_entity_poly.pdbx_strand_id
1 'polypeptide(L)'
;MFFMLNFLFLIHIFSVIGQNLEKSRSVWVEQGLVRGKIYKIGDQQVQIFRGVPYADPPLGSLRFRKSVKKSRWEREYAAIDYGPPCIQFMDFHKNDRFSGDNMQRESEDCLYLNIFSPYDSTDESRLYPIIVWIHGGSFLAGSADTGIDMETVSKNVVFKGVTLVTINYRLGPLGFMSINYGDKIEGNFGIWDIKLSLEWIQRNIKQFNGDPNKVTIMGESAGAAAVSLLALSPLTQGLVHQAIAMSGSSTAGWAIHRHGNPQWDMANIAEYVRCNKVMSDEDLDDILNRESVEERDKEREHCNLQDSLPDCLINGGQLSTEEMLECFQNEVNFSNPLFRKALSSELGVSKMIVDNDLVPESGYELIAHNARIPIMTGVARREWAHKKPEFYQFVRYENVSKEQCEESVRKIVESAYVQGLPMKLPNSTIDLISNATYMRYMNDIDFSYEMPEVVYRLQSLESDVEFVAPCQREINAYVERGVDVFAYTFDYMPKGTIIEEEKRYYGLFGDTTITVRRSEQANEGNKLGAFHGLDHAFIFSQGYSSNFYIEPFSKRDKSMSRMLNNMITNFAIKGNPSTENFEWPKYTNSSARHVSIDLPPKVLKSAVHFPAPIFWNSEVDMFTKYMLTERKPEDEVVSELTLEERIQLNAYRRAWWALWLLVVAIGVLIWGCVICFVFHKRHSPTAKTYDNIVVNR
;
A
#
# COMPACT_ATOMS: atom_id res chain seq x y z
N MET A 1 -51.95 38.92 -21.50
CA MET A 1 -51.79 38.40 -20.12
C MET A 1 -50.99 37.09 -20.09
N PHE A 2 -49.99 36.91 -20.97
CA PHE A 2 -49.12 35.72 -21.01
C PHE A 2 -47.62 36.05 -21.05
N PHE A 3 -47.26 37.33 -21.17
CA PHE A 3 -45.86 37.79 -21.23
C PHE A 3 -45.31 38.35 -19.90
N MET A 4 -46.17 38.64 -18.90
CA MET A 4 -45.72 39.11 -17.58
C MET A 4 -45.45 38.00 -16.56
N LEU A 5 -45.94 36.76 -16.79
CA LEU A 5 -45.72 35.66 -15.84
C LEU A 5 -44.34 35.01 -15.98
N ASN A 6 -43.69 35.07 -17.15
CA ASN A 6 -42.37 34.46 -17.34
C ASN A 6 -41.21 35.30 -16.78
N PHE A 7 -41.40 36.60 -16.56
CA PHE A 7 -40.35 37.46 -15.99
C PHE A 7 -40.28 37.34 -14.46
N LEU A 8 -41.40 37.05 -13.79
CA LEU A 8 -41.45 36.83 -12.34
C LEU A 8 -40.94 35.45 -11.92
N PHE A 9 -41.01 34.44 -12.80
CA PHE A 9 -40.44 33.11 -12.53
C PHE A 9 -38.91 33.06 -12.66
N LEU A 10 -38.33 33.92 -13.51
CA LEU A 10 -36.87 34.06 -13.66
C LEU A 10 -36.20 34.83 -12.50
N ILE A 11 -36.95 35.68 -11.79
CA ILE A 11 -36.42 36.46 -10.64
C ILE A 11 -36.51 35.66 -9.32
N HIS A 12 -37.37 34.64 -9.23
CA HIS A 12 -37.46 33.77 -8.05
C HIS A 12 -36.49 32.58 -8.04
N ILE A 13 -35.70 32.36 -9.10
CA ILE A 13 -34.60 31.38 -9.10
C ILE A 13 -33.28 32.02 -8.59
N PHE A 14 -33.21 33.35 -8.45
CA PHE A 14 -31.98 34.07 -8.13
C PHE A 14 -31.86 34.60 -6.69
N SER A 15 -32.63 34.11 -5.72
CA SER A 15 -32.43 34.52 -4.33
C SER A 15 -32.67 33.39 -3.34
N VAL A 16 -31.60 33.12 -2.54
CA VAL A 16 -31.51 32.26 -1.34
C VAL A 16 -31.23 30.77 -1.68
N ILE A 17 -30.04 30.14 -1.56
CA ILE A 17 -28.76 30.30 -0.82
C ILE A 17 -27.71 29.40 -1.54
N GLY A 18 -26.43 29.74 -1.73
CA GLY A 18 -25.68 30.92 -1.33
C GLY A 18 -24.64 31.27 -2.40
N GLN A 19 -24.40 32.57 -2.57
CA GLN A 19 -23.33 33.07 -3.43
C GLN A 19 -21.98 32.61 -2.85
N ASN A 20 -21.36 31.63 -3.49
CA ASN A 20 -19.92 31.40 -3.33
C ASN A 20 -19.23 32.63 -3.91
N LEU A 21 -18.86 33.57 -3.03
CA LEU A 21 -17.98 34.69 -3.36
C LEU A 21 -16.59 34.11 -3.66
N GLU A 22 -16.39 33.63 -4.89
CA GLU A 22 -15.07 33.22 -5.38
C GLU A 22 -14.24 34.47 -5.62
N LYS A 23 -13.34 34.79 -4.68
CA LYS A 23 -12.33 35.84 -4.89
C LYS A 23 -11.01 35.18 -5.26
N SER A 24 -10.30 35.73 -6.24
CA SER A 24 -8.91 35.35 -6.50
C SER A 24 -8.00 35.87 -5.38
N ARG A 25 -6.97 35.08 -5.04
CA ARG A 25 -5.91 35.48 -4.11
C ARG A 25 -4.58 35.08 -4.69
N SER A 26 -3.66 36.04 -4.79
CA SER A 26 -2.32 35.81 -5.29
C SER A 26 -1.30 36.01 -4.18
N VAL A 27 -0.34 35.09 -4.06
CA VAL A 27 0.70 35.11 -3.04
C VAL A 27 2.06 34.87 -3.68
N TRP A 28 3.08 35.56 -3.17
CA TRP A 28 4.43 35.46 -3.70
C TRP A 28 5.21 34.37 -2.98
N VAL A 29 5.63 33.33 -3.69
CA VAL A 29 6.53 32.29 -3.18
C VAL A 29 7.92 32.44 -3.78
N GLU A 30 8.89 31.65 -3.32
CA GLU A 30 10.27 31.72 -3.80
C GLU A 30 10.42 31.54 -5.32
N GLN A 31 9.56 30.70 -5.93
CA GLN A 31 9.54 30.41 -7.35
C GLN A 31 8.84 31.47 -8.21
N GLY A 32 7.93 32.27 -7.63
CA GLY A 32 7.14 33.27 -8.36
C GLY A 32 5.75 33.50 -7.75
N LEU A 33 4.89 34.20 -8.49
CA LEU A 33 3.52 34.50 -8.04
C LEU A 33 2.59 33.30 -8.26
N VAL A 34 1.79 32.94 -7.26
CA VAL A 34 0.80 31.84 -7.31
C VAL A 34 -0.59 32.40 -7.05
N ARG A 35 -1.56 32.07 -7.89
CA ARG A 35 -2.96 32.47 -7.75
C ARG A 35 -3.86 31.29 -7.41
N GLY A 36 -4.55 31.38 -6.28
CA GLY A 36 -5.58 30.46 -5.82
C GLY A 36 -6.93 31.16 -5.70
N LYS A 37 -7.83 30.57 -4.91
CA LYS A 37 -9.20 31.05 -4.69
C LYS A 37 -9.55 31.10 -3.21
N ILE A 38 -10.37 32.08 -2.83
CA ILE A 38 -11.04 32.15 -1.54
C ILE A 38 -12.46 31.63 -1.72
N TYR A 39 -12.87 30.70 -0.86
CA TYR A 39 -14.20 30.14 -0.80
C TYR A 39 -14.87 30.53 0.52
N LYS A 40 -16.19 30.71 0.49
CA LYS A 40 -17.01 30.92 1.69
C LYS A 40 -17.83 29.66 1.94
N ILE A 41 -17.62 28.99 3.07
CA ILE A 41 -18.34 27.79 3.47
C ILE A 41 -19.04 28.10 4.79
N GLY A 42 -20.37 28.26 4.74
CA GLY A 42 -21.12 28.83 5.86
C GLY A 42 -20.69 30.27 6.12
N ASP A 43 -20.32 30.59 7.36
CA ASP A 43 -19.89 31.93 7.77
C ASP A 43 -18.37 32.11 7.79
N GLN A 44 -17.60 31.07 7.49
CA GLN A 44 -16.14 31.09 7.49
C GLN A 44 -15.57 31.07 6.07
N GLN A 45 -14.34 31.58 5.92
CA GLN A 45 -13.63 31.63 4.64
C GLN A 45 -12.37 30.76 4.67
N VAL A 46 -12.10 30.11 3.55
CA VAL A 46 -10.91 29.28 3.32
C VAL A 46 -10.23 29.75 2.04
N GLN A 47 -8.92 29.90 2.06
CA GLN A 47 -8.10 30.08 0.86
C GLN A 47 -7.56 28.71 0.42
N ILE A 48 -7.69 28.41 -0.87
CA ILE A 48 -7.29 27.14 -1.45
C ILE A 48 -6.43 27.38 -2.69
N PHE A 49 -5.28 26.71 -2.71
CA PHE A 49 -4.35 26.67 -3.82
C PHE A 49 -4.13 25.20 -4.19
N ARG A 50 -4.51 24.81 -5.41
CA ARG A 50 -4.43 23.42 -5.87
C ARG A 50 -3.40 23.31 -6.98
N GLY A 51 -2.63 22.23 -6.98
CA GLY A 51 -1.64 21.95 -8.02
C GLY A 51 -0.45 22.91 -8.01
N VAL A 52 0.08 23.29 -6.85
CA VAL A 52 1.30 24.10 -6.74
C VAL A 52 2.53 23.21 -6.95
N PRO A 53 3.38 23.44 -7.97
CA PRO A 53 4.56 22.61 -8.21
C PRO A 53 5.65 22.91 -7.19
N TYR A 54 6.13 21.86 -6.49
CA TYR A 54 7.23 21.99 -5.54
C TYR A 54 8.58 21.49 -6.10
N ALA A 55 8.54 20.68 -7.15
CA ALA A 55 9.71 20.14 -7.84
C ALA A 55 9.62 20.36 -9.35
N ASP A 56 10.76 20.33 -10.04
CA ASP A 56 10.78 20.18 -11.49
C ASP A 56 10.31 18.77 -11.90
N PRO A 57 9.65 18.63 -13.07
CA PRO A 57 9.11 17.35 -13.50
C PRO A 57 10.21 16.28 -13.58
N PRO A 58 10.03 15.10 -12.96
CA PRO A 58 11.04 14.04 -12.94
C PRO A 58 11.10 13.26 -14.26
N LEU A 59 11.28 13.97 -15.38
CA LEU A 59 11.26 13.45 -16.75
C LEU A 59 12.68 13.29 -17.31
N GLY A 60 12.84 12.38 -18.29
CA GLY A 60 14.11 12.13 -18.98
C GLY A 60 15.24 11.84 -18.00
N SER A 61 16.31 12.63 -18.04
CA SER A 61 17.47 12.48 -17.13
C SER A 61 17.15 12.62 -15.62
N LEU A 62 16.02 13.25 -15.27
CA LEU A 62 15.53 13.36 -13.88
C LEU A 62 14.69 12.16 -13.43
N ARG A 63 14.30 11.28 -14.36
CA ARG A 63 13.57 10.05 -14.05
C ARG A 63 14.48 9.11 -13.26
N PHE A 64 13.93 8.45 -12.24
CA PHE A 64 14.70 7.61 -11.29
C PHE A 64 15.87 8.33 -10.62
N ARG A 65 15.71 9.63 -10.34
CA ARG A 65 16.65 10.45 -9.55
C ARG A 65 15.93 11.14 -8.39
N LYS A 66 16.72 11.64 -7.42
CA LYS A 66 16.22 12.53 -6.37
C LYS A 66 15.55 13.75 -7.01
N SER A 67 14.40 14.18 -6.47
CA SER A 67 13.69 15.33 -7.03
C SER A 67 14.49 16.62 -6.88
N VAL A 68 14.31 17.49 -7.87
CA VAL A 68 14.98 18.78 -7.96
C VAL A 68 13.97 19.88 -7.69
N LYS A 69 14.36 20.88 -6.91
CA LYS A 69 13.52 22.03 -6.58
C LYS A 69 12.99 22.71 -7.86
N LYS A 70 11.70 23.09 -7.83
CA LYS A 70 11.05 23.77 -8.95
C LYS A 70 11.79 25.06 -9.35
N SER A 71 12.13 25.14 -10.64
CA SER A 71 12.63 26.36 -11.28
C SER A 71 11.63 27.51 -11.19
N ARG A 72 12.14 28.75 -11.20
CA ARG A 72 11.29 29.95 -11.17
C ARG A 72 10.40 30.04 -12.41
N TRP A 73 9.20 30.59 -12.23
CA TRP A 73 8.30 30.93 -13.33
C TRP A 73 8.11 32.45 -13.42
N GLU A 74 8.03 32.97 -14.64
CA GLU A 74 7.92 34.42 -14.87
C GLU A 74 6.49 34.94 -14.76
N ARG A 75 5.51 34.14 -15.20
CA ARG A 75 4.09 34.51 -15.20
C ARG A 75 3.40 33.95 -13.96
N GLU A 76 2.38 34.65 -13.48
CA GLU A 76 1.55 34.14 -12.39
C GLU A 76 1.04 32.72 -12.67
N TYR A 77 1.33 31.80 -11.76
CA TYR A 77 0.92 30.41 -11.87
C TYR A 77 -0.50 30.22 -11.30
N ALA A 78 -1.41 29.65 -12.09
CA ALA A 78 -2.79 29.43 -11.69
C ALA A 78 -2.94 28.11 -10.91
N ALA A 79 -2.84 28.18 -9.58
CA ALA A 79 -3.06 27.06 -8.67
C ALA A 79 -4.55 26.88 -8.34
N ILE A 80 -5.36 26.67 -9.38
CA ILE A 80 -6.82 26.57 -9.28
C ILE A 80 -7.28 25.12 -9.38
N ASP A 81 -6.61 24.28 -10.15
CA ASP A 81 -6.97 22.88 -10.37
C ASP A 81 -5.95 21.93 -9.72
N TYR A 82 -6.36 20.73 -9.35
CA TYR A 82 -5.43 19.74 -8.83
C TYR A 82 -4.38 19.38 -9.89
N GLY A 83 -3.13 19.24 -9.44
CA GLY A 83 -2.08 18.65 -10.26
C GLY A 83 -2.45 17.22 -10.66
N PRO A 84 -1.91 16.70 -11.77
CA PRO A 84 -2.13 15.32 -12.17
C PRO A 84 -1.62 14.35 -11.09
N PRO A 85 -2.34 13.25 -10.81
CA PRO A 85 -1.82 12.14 -10.01
C PRO A 85 -0.55 11.55 -10.63
N CYS A 86 0.31 10.97 -9.79
CA CYS A 86 1.43 10.19 -10.32
C CYS A 86 0.91 8.93 -11.03
N ILE A 87 1.70 8.36 -11.92
CA ILE A 87 1.44 7.05 -12.53
C ILE A 87 1.13 6.01 -11.45
N GLN A 88 -0.08 5.43 -11.50
CA GLN A 88 -0.58 4.44 -10.54
C GLN A 88 -0.23 3.01 -10.98
N PHE A 89 0.11 2.13 -10.04
CA PHE A 89 0.39 0.72 -10.29
C PHE A 89 -0.72 -0.20 -9.76
N MET A 90 -1.69 0.36 -9.05
CA MET A 90 -2.91 -0.33 -8.60
C MET A 90 -4.14 0.56 -8.79
N ASP A 91 -5.29 -0.03 -9.08
CA ASP A 91 -6.51 0.69 -9.49
C ASP A 91 -7.46 1.07 -8.35
N PHE A 92 -7.05 0.98 -7.08
CA PHE A 92 -7.94 1.20 -5.93
C PHE A 92 -8.66 2.56 -5.94
N HIS A 93 -8.04 3.57 -6.56
CA HIS A 93 -8.53 4.95 -6.58
C HIS A 93 -9.01 5.40 -7.96
N LYS A 94 -9.00 4.52 -8.98
CA LYS A 94 -9.37 4.84 -10.37
C LYS A 94 -10.77 5.44 -10.49
N ASN A 95 -11.70 4.99 -9.66
CA ASN A 95 -13.10 5.44 -9.63
C ASN A 95 -13.44 6.22 -8.36
N ASP A 96 -12.45 6.83 -7.70
CA ASP A 96 -12.68 7.61 -6.47
C ASP A 96 -13.68 8.75 -6.71
N ARG A 97 -14.58 9.00 -5.75
CA ARG A 97 -15.68 9.96 -5.88
C ARG A 97 -15.19 11.40 -6.05
N PHE A 98 -14.05 11.74 -5.44
CA PHE A 98 -13.53 13.11 -5.41
C PHE A 98 -12.41 13.33 -6.43
N SER A 99 -11.59 12.29 -6.65
CA SER A 99 -10.42 12.35 -7.53
C SER A 99 -10.56 11.56 -8.83
N GLY A 100 -11.63 10.80 -9.06
CA GLY A 100 -11.75 9.88 -10.21
C GLY A 100 -11.59 10.54 -11.59
N ASP A 101 -12.14 11.74 -11.78
CA ASP A 101 -11.93 12.52 -13.01
C ASP A 101 -10.47 12.99 -13.14
N ASN A 102 -9.84 13.37 -12.01
CA ASN A 102 -8.43 13.76 -11.98
C ASN A 102 -7.51 12.54 -12.22
N MET A 103 -7.90 11.36 -11.74
CA MET A 103 -7.19 10.10 -11.89
C MET A 103 -7.08 9.64 -13.35
N GLN A 104 -7.88 10.19 -14.27
CA GLN A 104 -7.69 9.95 -15.71
C GLN A 104 -6.50 10.73 -16.31
N ARG A 105 -5.90 11.65 -15.55
CA ARG A 105 -4.82 12.53 -16.00
C ARG A 105 -3.46 12.16 -15.39
N GLU A 106 -3.24 10.88 -15.08
CA GLU A 106 -1.97 10.42 -14.50
C GLU A 106 -0.77 10.88 -15.35
N SER A 107 0.31 11.29 -14.67
CA SER A 107 1.52 11.76 -15.34
C SER A 107 2.76 11.48 -14.50
N GLU A 108 3.94 11.43 -15.14
CA GLU A 108 5.21 11.49 -14.44
C GLU A 108 5.53 12.93 -13.96
N ASP A 109 5.01 13.96 -14.64
CA ASP A 109 4.97 15.32 -14.10
C ASP A 109 3.85 15.41 -13.07
N CYS A 110 4.10 14.94 -11.84
CA CYS A 110 3.09 14.82 -10.79
C CYS A 110 3.47 15.44 -9.44
N LEU A 111 4.63 16.09 -9.32
CA LEU A 111 5.17 16.60 -8.05
C LEU A 111 4.56 17.94 -7.63
N TYR A 112 3.28 17.87 -7.24
CA TYR A 112 2.44 18.99 -6.83
C TYR A 112 1.94 18.85 -5.39
N LEU A 113 1.64 19.99 -4.77
CA LEU A 113 0.96 20.07 -3.47
C LEU A 113 -0.26 20.99 -3.52
N ASN A 114 -1.17 20.79 -2.57
CA ASN A 114 -2.37 21.59 -2.40
C ASN A 114 -2.40 22.17 -1.00
N ILE A 115 -2.90 23.40 -0.85
CA ILE A 115 -2.92 24.13 0.42
C ILE A 115 -4.35 24.59 0.68
N PHE A 116 -4.87 24.23 1.86
CA PHE A 116 -6.17 24.67 2.38
C PHE A 116 -5.90 25.38 3.70
N SER A 117 -6.14 26.69 3.76
CA SER A 117 -5.78 27.49 4.93
C SER A 117 -6.93 28.40 5.33
N PRO A 118 -7.13 28.69 6.62
CA PRO A 118 -8.11 29.68 7.03
C PRO A 118 -7.79 31.02 6.37
N TYR A 119 -8.83 31.76 6.00
CA TYR A 119 -8.68 33.11 5.50
C TYR A 119 -9.52 34.06 6.34
N ASP A 120 -8.86 35.06 6.93
CA ASP A 120 -9.48 36.12 7.69
C ASP A 120 -9.06 37.46 7.10
N SER A 121 -10.00 38.14 6.44
CA SER A 121 -9.74 39.45 5.83
C SER A 121 -9.44 40.55 6.85
N THR A 122 -9.70 40.31 8.14
CA THR A 122 -9.41 41.27 9.22
C THR A 122 -8.01 41.09 9.82
N ASP A 123 -7.41 39.91 9.68
CA ASP A 123 -6.04 39.61 10.13
C ASP A 123 -5.38 38.61 9.17
N GLU A 124 -4.86 39.13 8.05
CA GLU A 124 -4.11 38.33 7.09
C GLU A 124 -2.71 37.93 7.58
N SER A 125 -2.29 38.37 8.78
CA SER A 125 -0.96 38.08 9.33
C SER A 125 -0.93 36.83 10.21
N ARG A 126 -2.10 36.37 10.65
CA ARG A 126 -2.25 35.22 11.54
C ARG A 126 -1.67 33.96 10.90
N LEU A 127 -0.89 33.21 11.68
CA LEU A 127 -0.32 31.92 11.27
C LEU A 127 -1.01 30.78 12.00
N TYR A 128 -1.18 29.65 11.30
CA TYR A 128 -1.85 28.46 11.78
C TYR A 128 -0.89 27.25 11.76
N PRO A 129 -0.95 26.34 12.75
CA PRO A 129 -0.25 25.05 12.68
C PRO A 129 -0.62 24.29 11.40
N ILE A 130 0.32 23.51 10.88
CA ILE A 130 0.20 22.84 9.59
C ILE A 130 0.06 21.33 9.81
N ILE A 131 -0.91 20.72 9.14
CA ILE A 131 -0.95 19.28 8.92
C ILE A 131 -0.58 19.01 7.47
N VAL A 132 0.44 18.20 7.23
CA VAL A 132 0.85 17.73 5.91
C VAL A 132 0.38 16.29 5.76
N TRP A 133 -0.61 16.07 4.90
CA TRP A 133 -1.17 14.76 4.60
C TRP A 133 -0.33 14.03 3.55
N ILE A 134 0.11 12.83 3.90
CA ILE A 134 0.85 11.89 3.06
C ILE A 134 -0.08 10.69 2.83
N HIS A 135 -0.58 10.54 1.61
CA HIS A 135 -1.54 9.48 1.29
C HIS A 135 -0.90 8.08 1.35
N GLY A 136 -1.72 7.08 1.69
CA GLY A 136 -1.39 5.65 1.62
C GLY A 136 -1.51 5.09 0.20
N GLY A 137 -1.68 3.76 0.10
CA GLY A 137 -1.82 3.03 -1.17
C GLY A 137 -0.61 2.17 -1.53
N SER A 138 0.02 1.51 -0.54
CA SER A 138 1.11 0.53 -0.73
C SER A 138 2.33 1.06 -1.49
N PHE A 139 2.54 2.39 -1.49
CA PHE A 139 3.52 3.08 -2.35
C PHE A 139 3.34 2.82 -3.86
N LEU A 140 2.17 2.33 -4.27
CA LEU A 140 1.82 1.94 -5.64
C LEU A 140 0.62 2.72 -6.19
N ALA A 141 -0.23 3.26 -5.33
CA ALA A 141 -1.40 4.06 -5.70
C ALA A 141 -1.65 5.19 -4.70
N GLY A 142 -2.58 6.08 -5.04
CA GLY A 142 -3.00 7.25 -4.28
C GLY A 142 -2.55 8.57 -4.90
N SER A 143 -3.20 9.65 -4.48
CA SER A 143 -2.87 11.01 -4.89
C SER A 143 -3.29 12.02 -3.82
N ALA A 144 -2.83 13.26 -3.97
CA ALA A 144 -3.06 14.35 -3.03
C ALA A 144 -4.53 14.76 -2.85
N ASP A 145 -5.42 14.37 -3.77
CA ASP A 145 -6.86 14.64 -3.73
C ASP A 145 -7.73 13.38 -3.56
N THR A 146 -7.12 12.19 -3.46
CA THR A 146 -7.83 10.93 -3.21
C THR A 146 -8.57 10.96 -1.87
N GLY A 147 -9.88 10.77 -1.90
CA GLY A 147 -10.71 10.77 -0.68
C GLY A 147 -10.83 12.14 0.01
N ILE A 148 -10.42 13.25 -0.64
CA ILE A 148 -10.44 14.59 -0.05
C ILE A 148 -11.69 15.37 -0.50
N ASP A 149 -12.71 15.44 0.37
CA ASP A 149 -13.84 16.35 0.18
C ASP A 149 -13.49 17.75 0.72
N MET A 150 -13.35 18.71 -0.19
CA MET A 150 -13.03 20.11 0.11
C MET A 150 -13.91 20.70 1.22
N GLU A 151 -15.23 20.45 1.21
CA GLU A 151 -16.13 21.02 2.19
C GLU A 151 -15.95 20.37 3.57
N THR A 152 -15.78 19.04 3.57
CA THR A 152 -15.57 18.26 4.79
C THR A 152 -14.24 18.62 5.44
N VAL A 153 -13.12 18.63 4.70
CA VAL A 153 -11.80 18.99 5.26
C VAL A 153 -11.75 20.43 5.75
N SER A 154 -12.47 21.34 5.07
CA SER A 154 -12.57 22.73 5.52
C SER A 154 -13.24 22.82 6.89
N LYS A 155 -14.35 22.09 7.10
CA LYS A 155 -15.07 22.07 8.38
C LYS A 155 -14.34 21.29 9.48
N ASN A 156 -13.73 20.17 9.12
CA ASN A 156 -13.14 19.23 10.06
C ASN A 156 -11.74 19.63 10.50
N VAL A 157 -10.95 20.25 9.62
CA VAL A 157 -9.55 20.60 9.90
C VAL A 157 -9.36 22.11 9.84
N VAL A 158 -9.66 22.72 8.70
CA VAL A 158 -9.24 24.11 8.43
C VAL A 158 -9.88 25.11 9.39
N PHE A 159 -11.19 25.06 9.55
CA PHE A 159 -11.94 25.96 10.42
C PHE A 159 -11.69 25.75 11.92
N LYS A 160 -10.92 24.72 12.29
CA LYS A 160 -10.36 24.57 13.66
C LYS A 160 -9.05 25.32 13.85
N GLY A 161 -8.62 26.12 12.86
CA GLY A 161 -7.41 26.93 12.92
C GLY A 161 -6.15 26.15 12.55
N VAL A 162 -6.24 25.29 11.54
CA VAL A 162 -5.12 24.47 11.04
C VAL A 162 -5.01 24.63 9.52
N THR A 163 -3.80 24.79 8.99
CA THR A 163 -3.56 24.72 7.54
C THR A 163 -3.36 23.26 7.16
N LEU A 164 -4.15 22.76 6.20
CA LEU A 164 -3.96 21.43 5.63
C LEU A 164 -3.17 21.54 4.32
N VAL A 165 -2.11 20.76 4.19
CA VAL A 165 -1.35 20.58 2.95
C VAL A 165 -1.48 19.13 2.52
N THR A 166 -1.83 18.85 1.27
CA THR A 166 -1.81 17.50 0.71
C THR A 166 -0.78 17.43 -0.41
N ILE A 167 -0.05 16.32 -0.54
CA ILE A 167 1.07 16.20 -1.48
C ILE A 167 0.96 14.94 -2.34
N ASN A 168 1.42 15.05 -3.58
CA ASN A 168 1.78 13.88 -4.40
C ASN A 168 3.25 13.52 -4.16
N TYR A 169 3.60 12.25 -4.35
CA TYR A 169 4.96 11.74 -4.44
C TYR A 169 5.01 10.57 -5.43
N ARG A 170 6.15 10.31 -6.06
CA ARG A 170 6.25 9.21 -7.06
C ARG A 170 5.98 7.84 -6.43
N LEU A 171 5.37 6.95 -7.21
CA LEU A 171 4.91 5.62 -6.80
C LEU A 171 5.55 4.52 -7.63
N GLY A 172 5.44 3.28 -7.15
CA GLY A 172 5.96 2.08 -7.79
C GLY A 172 7.44 2.21 -8.19
N PRO A 173 7.89 1.64 -9.31
CA PRO A 173 9.27 1.75 -9.76
C PRO A 173 9.73 3.19 -9.99
N LEU A 174 8.83 4.12 -10.35
CA LEU A 174 9.20 5.54 -10.53
C LEU A 174 9.60 6.21 -9.21
N GLY A 175 9.05 5.76 -8.08
CA GLY A 175 9.33 6.29 -6.75
C GLY A 175 10.24 5.43 -5.88
N PHE A 176 10.27 4.12 -6.09
CA PHE A 176 10.83 3.17 -5.12
C PHE A 176 11.68 2.07 -5.76
N MET A 177 11.99 2.18 -7.06
CA MET A 177 13.01 1.32 -7.66
C MET A 177 14.36 1.58 -6.98
N SER A 178 15.04 0.49 -6.66
CA SER A 178 16.40 0.55 -6.13
C SER A 178 17.43 0.28 -7.24
N ILE A 179 18.56 0.96 -7.15
CA ILE A 179 19.66 0.88 -8.11
C ILE A 179 20.93 0.57 -7.34
N ASN A 180 21.50 -0.60 -7.59
CA ASN A 180 22.71 -1.07 -6.92
C ASN A 180 23.97 -0.80 -7.75
N TYR A 181 24.88 0.01 -7.22
CA TYR A 181 26.19 0.33 -7.80
C TYR A 181 27.33 -0.49 -7.15
N GLY A 182 27.01 -1.55 -6.41
CA GLY A 182 27.94 -2.41 -5.68
C GLY A 182 28.10 -1.97 -4.23
N ASP A 183 28.83 -0.88 -3.99
CA ASP A 183 29.09 -0.35 -2.65
C ASP A 183 28.01 0.64 -2.16
N LYS A 184 27.15 1.09 -3.08
CA LYS A 184 26.09 2.06 -2.83
C LYS A 184 24.79 1.60 -3.47
N ILE A 185 23.68 1.82 -2.76
CA ILE A 185 22.34 1.66 -3.29
C ILE A 185 21.64 3.03 -3.33
N GLU A 186 21.02 3.36 -4.46
CA GLU A 186 20.14 4.53 -4.60
C GLU A 186 18.69 4.07 -4.72
N GLY A 187 17.75 4.91 -4.26
CA GLY A 187 16.32 4.61 -4.29
C GLY A 187 15.55 5.61 -3.45
N ASN A 188 14.41 5.18 -2.90
CA ASN A 188 13.54 6.00 -2.03
C ASN A 188 13.13 7.35 -2.67
N PHE A 189 13.08 7.44 -4.00
CA PHE A 189 12.81 8.68 -4.73
C PHE A 189 11.48 9.33 -4.33
N GLY A 190 10.44 8.53 -4.05
CA GLY A 190 9.16 9.00 -3.52
C GLY A 190 9.29 9.65 -2.13
N ILE A 191 10.17 9.14 -1.26
CA ILE A 191 10.43 9.77 0.04
C ILE A 191 11.28 11.06 -0.13
N TRP A 192 12.20 11.08 -1.10
CA TRP A 192 12.91 12.31 -1.48
C TRP A 192 11.95 13.40 -1.97
N ASP A 193 10.89 13.03 -2.69
CA ASP A 193 9.82 13.94 -3.11
C ASP A 193 9.09 14.55 -1.90
N ILE A 194 8.71 13.72 -0.93
CA ILE A 194 8.07 14.19 0.31
C ILE A 194 9.02 15.11 1.10
N LYS A 195 10.31 14.76 1.21
CA LYS A 195 11.29 15.63 1.85
C LYS A 195 11.36 16.99 1.15
N LEU A 196 11.42 17.02 -0.18
CA LEU A 196 11.47 18.26 -0.94
C LEU A 196 10.21 19.10 -0.79
N SER A 197 9.02 18.48 -0.70
CA SER A 197 7.77 19.19 -0.40
C SER A 197 7.79 19.82 1.00
N LEU A 198 8.35 19.12 2.00
CA LEU A 198 8.53 19.67 3.35
C LEU A 198 9.48 20.86 3.37
N GLU A 199 10.57 20.81 2.60
CA GLU A 199 11.44 21.98 2.46
C GLU A 199 10.75 23.13 1.72
N TRP A 200 9.90 22.85 0.72
CA TRP A 200 9.10 23.86 0.06
C TRP A 200 8.14 24.53 1.06
N ILE A 201 7.49 23.74 1.91
CA ILE A 201 6.62 24.23 2.99
C ILE A 201 7.40 25.17 3.91
N GLN A 202 8.56 24.76 4.41
CA GLN A 202 9.41 25.59 5.27
C GLN A 202 9.72 26.96 4.65
N ARG A 203 9.98 27.01 3.34
CA ARG A 203 10.36 28.24 2.63
C ARG A 203 9.17 29.14 2.28
N ASN A 204 7.98 28.57 2.09
CA ASN A 204 6.88 29.29 1.41
C ASN A 204 5.56 29.38 2.19
N ILE A 205 5.30 28.45 3.12
CA ILE A 205 3.94 28.27 3.68
C ILE A 205 3.43 29.46 4.49
N LYS A 206 4.33 30.29 5.01
CA LYS A 206 3.99 31.54 5.72
C LYS A 206 3.12 32.47 4.87
N GLN A 207 3.32 32.48 3.55
CA GLN A 207 2.56 33.30 2.61
C GLN A 207 1.10 32.85 2.46
N PHE A 208 0.81 31.62 2.89
CA PHE A 208 -0.51 30.99 2.90
C PHE A 208 -1.08 30.89 4.32
N ASN A 209 -0.55 31.67 5.27
CA ASN A 209 -0.95 31.67 6.67
C ASN A 209 -0.59 30.40 7.46
N GLY A 210 0.34 29.54 6.98
CA GLY A 210 0.87 28.43 7.78
C GLY A 210 2.09 28.83 8.62
N ASP A 211 2.22 28.26 9.83
CA ASP A 211 3.39 28.43 10.70
C ASP A 211 4.45 27.36 10.42
N PRO A 212 5.60 27.69 9.78
CA PRO A 212 6.64 26.72 9.47
C PRO A 212 7.28 26.07 10.71
N ASN A 213 7.09 26.65 11.90
CA ASN A 213 7.61 26.09 13.16
C ASN A 213 6.63 25.10 13.83
N LYS A 214 5.48 24.82 13.19
CA LYS A 214 4.44 23.93 13.71
C LYS A 214 3.92 23.00 12.63
N VAL A 215 4.85 22.22 12.06
CA VAL A 215 4.55 21.23 11.00
C VAL A 215 4.31 19.85 11.62
N THR A 216 3.08 19.37 11.51
CA THR A 216 2.68 17.99 11.80
C THR A 216 2.57 17.22 10.50
N ILE A 217 3.30 16.12 10.33
CA ILE A 217 3.07 15.20 9.22
C ILE A 217 2.06 14.14 9.66
N MET A 218 1.16 13.77 8.76
CA MET A 218 0.06 12.84 9.03
C MET A 218 -0.13 11.93 7.82
N GLY A 219 -0.31 10.63 8.05
CA GLY A 219 -0.50 9.66 6.97
C GLY A 219 -1.16 8.39 7.46
N GLU A 220 -1.66 7.62 6.51
CA GLU A 220 -2.31 6.33 6.72
C GLU A 220 -1.61 5.23 5.92
N SER A 221 -1.53 4.01 6.46
CA SER A 221 -0.92 2.86 5.78
C SER A 221 0.52 3.14 5.32
N ALA A 222 0.83 2.99 4.02
CA ALA A 222 2.12 3.38 3.44
C ALA A 222 2.50 4.84 3.74
N GLY A 223 1.53 5.76 3.76
CA GLY A 223 1.74 7.14 4.17
C GLY A 223 2.14 7.26 5.65
N ALA A 224 1.57 6.43 6.53
CA ALA A 224 1.98 6.35 7.93
C ALA A 224 3.39 5.75 8.10
N ALA A 225 3.77 4.77 7.27
CA ALA A 225 5.14 4.25 7.25
C ALA A 225 6.15 5.34 6.81
N ALA A 226 5.80 6.14 5.80
CA ALA A 226 6.58 7.30 5.40
C ALA A 226 6.65 8.36 6.52
N VAL A 227 5.53 8.64 7.21
CA VAL A 227 5.50 9.52 8.38
C VAL A 227 6.45 9.04 9.47
N SER A 228 6.38 7.75 9.81
CA SER A 228 7.27 7.13 10.80
C SER A 228 8.73 7.32 10.40
N LEU A 229 9.12 7.04 9.15
CA LEU A 229 10.47 7.30 8.67
C LEU A 229 10.86 8.79 8.72
N LEU A 230 10.01 9.69 8.21
CA LEU A 230 10.30 11.12 8.14
C LEU A 230 10.35 11.78 9.52
N ALA A 231 9.72 11.20 10.53
CA ALA A 231 9.88 11.63 11.93
C ALA A 231 11.27 11.28 12.50
N LEU A 232 11.97 10.31 11.89
CA LEU A 232 13.21 9.72 12.38
C LEU A 232 14.43 10.14 11.54
N SER A 233 14.28 10.31 10.22
CA SER A 233 15.39 10.65 9.34
C SER A 233 16.12 11.93 9.82
N PRO A 234 17.47 11.94 9.89
CA PRO A 234 18.23 13.13 10.23
C PRO A 234 17.99 14.27 9.23
N LEU A 235 17.72 13.93 7.96
CA LEU A 235 17.53 14.89 6.87
C LEU A 235 16.23 15.69 6.94
N THR A 236 15.32 15.33 7.82
CA THR A 236 14.05 16.03 8.07
C THR A 236 14.04 16.76 9.42
N GLN A 237 15.18 16.80 10.12
CA GLN A 237 15.30 17.55 11.36
C GLN A 237 15.08 19.04 11.09
N GLY A 238 14.21 19.66 11.90
CA GLY A 238 13.79 21.06 11.71
C GLY A 238 12.72 21.28 10.63
N LEU A 239 12.43 20.28 9.78
CA LEU A 239 11.33 20.36 8.81
C LEU A 239 9.99 19.93 9.43
N VAL A 240 10.04 18.98 10.38
CA VAL A 240 8.89 18.33 11.01
C VAL A 240 8.97 18.45 12.53
N HIS A 241 7.83 18.70 13.18
CA HIS A 241 7.74 18.99 14.61
C HIS A 241 6.87 17.97 15.36
N GLN A 242 5.93 17.32 14.67
CA GLN A 242 5.03 16.31 15.22
C GLN A 242 4.64 15.29 14.14
N ALA A 243 4.24 14.08 14.55
CA ALA A 243 3.85 13.01 13.63
C ALA A 243 2.53 12.35 14.04
N ILE A 244 1.68 12.03 13.06
CA ILE A 244 0.47 11.23 13.23
C ILE A 244 0.56 10.04 12.26
N ALA A 245 0.76 8.83 12.79
CA ALA A 245 0.87 7.60 12.03
C ALA A 245 -0.37 6.73 12.24
N MET A 246 -1.19 6.58 11.21
CA MET A 246 -2.43 5.80 11.25
C MET A 246 -2.23 4.46 10.55
N SER A 247 -2.33 3.34 11.28
CA SER A 247 -2.26 2.00 10.68
C SER A 247 -1.00 1.76 9.84
N GLY A 248 0.17 2.22 10.31
CA GLY A 248 1.46 1.97 9.64
C GLY A 248 2.66 2.43 10.46
N SER A 249 3.80 1.78 10.25
CA SER A 249 5.07 2.05 10.94
C SER A 249 6.25 1.68 10.06
N SER A 250 7.37 2.39 10.19
CA SER A 250 8.65 1.99 9.58
C SER A 250 9.15 0.62 10.07
N THR A 251 8.62 0.11 11.18
CA THR A 251 8.97 -1.22 11.69
C THR A 251 8.17 -2.38 11.08
N ALA A 252 7.21 -2.11 10.19
CA ALA A 252 6.48 -3.17 9.48
C ALA A 252 7.36 -3.85 8.41
N GLY A 253 7.15 -5.15 8.16
CA GLY A 253 7.91 -5.92 7.17
C GLY A 253 7.63 -5.53 5.71
N TRP A 254 6.47 -4.92 5.47
CA TRP A 254 6.09 -4.37 4.18
C TRP A 254 6.61 -2.94 3.94
N ALA A 255 7.11 -2.24 4.97
CA ALA A 255 7.48 -0.82 4.86
C ALA A 255 8.91 -0.58 4.36
N ILE A 256 9.89 -1.26 4.97
CA ILE A 256 11.32 -1.12 4.65
C ILE A 256 11.89 -2.52 4.39
N HIS A 257 12.54 -2.69 3.24
CA HIS A 257 13.30 -3.88 2.90
C HIS A 257 14.55 -3.99 3.77
N ARG A 258 14.73 -5.12 4.47
CA ARG A 258 15.79 -5.27 5.49
C ARG A 258 16.90 -6.27 5.15
N HIS A 259 16.63 -7.23 4.26
CA HIS A 259 17.58 -8.29 3.97
C HIS A 259 17.40 -8.85 2.55
N GLY A 260 18.50 -9.28 1.94
CA GLY A 260 18.53 -9.80 0.57
C GLY A 260 18.38 -8.70 -0.47
N ASN A 261 18.13 -9.08 -1.72
CA ASN A 261 17.92 -8.12 -2.80
C ASN A 261 16.48 -7.58 -2.77
N PRO A 262 16.26 -6.27 -2.88
CA PRO A 262 14.91 -5.71 -3.00
C PRO A 262 14.18 -6.29 -4.23
N GLN A 263 12.89 -6.61 -4.07
CA GLN A 263 12.07 -7.09 -5.20
C GLN A 263 11.94 -6.03 -6.30
N TRP A 264 11.89 -4.76 -5.91
CA TRP A 264 11.84 -3.59 -6.80
C TRP A 264 13.24 -3.10 -7.21
N ASP A 265 14.25 -3.97 -7.26
CA ASP A 265 15.57 -3.64 -7.81
C ASP A 265 15.54 -3.54 -9.35
N MET A 266 16.29 -2.58 -9.90
CA MET A 266 16.35 -2.29 -11.33
C MET A 266 16.74 -3.53 -12.15
N ALA A 267 17.71 -4.32 -11.69
CA ALA A 267 18.12 -5.53 -12.39
C ALA A 267 17.02 -6.59 -12.37
N ASN A 268 16.28 -6.72 -11.25
CA ASN A 268 15.15 -7.65 -11.19
C ASN A 268 14.00 -7.22 -12.12
N ILE A 269 13.64 -5.94 -12.13
CA ILE A 269 12.60 -5.40 -13.02
C ILE A 269 13.02 -5.57 -14.49
N ALA A 270 14.30 -5.35 -14.81
CA ALA A 270 14.83 -5.54 -16.16
C ALA A 270 14.60 -6.97 -16.67
N GLU A 271 14.65 -8.00 -15.81
CA GLU A 271 14.39 -9.38 -16.22
C GLU A 271 12.92 -9.63 -16.63
N TYR A 272 11.96 -8.95 -16.02
CA TYR A 272 10.56 -8.98 -16.46
C TYR A 272 10.35 -8.15 -17.73
N VAL A 273 10.97 -6.97 -17.81
CA VAL A 273 10.90 -6.12 -19.01
C VAL A 273 11.50 -6.84 -20.23
N ARG A 274 12.59 -7.59 -20.05
CA ARG A 274 13.24 -8.42 -21.07
C ARG A 274 12.50 -9.70 -21.42
N CYS A 275 11.48 -10.08 -20.65
CA CYS A 275 10.81 -11.38 -20.77
C CYS A 275 11.67 -12.60 -20.43
N ASN A 276 12.78 -12.40 -19.70
CA ASN A 276 13.55 -13.50 -19.13
C ASN A 276 12.79 -14.13 -17.96
N LYS A 277 12.03 -13.30 -17.22
CA LYS A 277 11.02 -13.73 -16.27
C LYS A 277 9.63 -13.46 -16.83
N VAL A 278 8.76 -14.43 -16.65
CA VAL A 278 7.35 -14.35 -17.05
C VAL A 278 6.51 -14.32 -15.79
N MET A 279 5.54 -13.41 -15.75
CA MET A 279 4.58 -13.30 -14.66
C MET A 279 3.68 -14.54 -14.61
N SER A 280 3.15 -14.87 -13.43
CA SER A 280 2.32 -16.06 -13.28
C SER A 280 1.03 -15.98 -14.12
N ASP A 281 0.62 -17.09 -14.74
CA ASP A 281 -0.65 -17.15 -15.48
C ASP A 281 -1.86 -16.82 -14.58
N GLU A 282 -1.77 -17.15 -13.29
CA GLU A 282 -2.80 -16.85 -12.29
C GLU A 282 -2.96 -15.34 -12.08
N ASP A 283 -1.84 -14.60 -11.94
CA ASP A 283 -1.84 -13.15 -11.82
C ASP A 283 -2.36 -12.49 -13.11
N LEU A 284 -1.89 -12.97 -14.26
CA LEU A 284 -2.34 -12.45 -15.56
C LEU A 284 -3.84 -12.67 -15.77
N ASP A 285 -4.36 -13.85 -15.41
CA ASP A 285 -5.79 -14.14 -15.50
C ASP A 285 -6.63 -13.25 -14.58
N ASP A 286 -6.23 -13.05 -13.31
CA ASP A 286 -6.96 -12.15 -12.41
C ASP A 286 -7.01 -10.70 -12.93
N ILE A 287 -5.91 -10.27 -13.56
CA ILE A 287 -5.81 -8.94 -14.14
C ILE A 287 -6.72 -8.79 -15.34
N LEU A 288 -6.60 -9.72 -16.28
CA LEU A 288 -7.30 -9.72 -17.55
C LEU A 288 -8.79 -9.99 -17.38
N ASN A 289 -9.23 -10.69 -16.32
CA ASN A 289 -10.64 -10.94 -16.03
C ASN A 289 -11.49 -9.67 -15.86
N ARG A 290 -10.87 -8.49 -15.78
CA ARG A 290 -11.53 -7.18 -15.76
C ARG A 290 -11.61 -6.50 -17.12
N GLU A 291 -11.16 -7.15 -18.19
CA GLU A 291 -11.16 -6.63 -19.56
C GLU A 291 -12.12 -7.43 -20.45
N SER A 292 -12.44 -6.90 -21.63
CA SER A 292 -13.26 -7.61 -22.61
C SER A 292 -12.55 -8.86 -23.16
N VAL A 293 -13.29 -9.86 -23.67
CA VAL A 293 -12.70 -11.09 -24.23
C VAL A 293 -11.70 -10.75 -25.35
N GLU A 294 -12.05 -9.82 -26.23
CA GLU A 294 -11.21 -9.42 -27.37
C GLU A 294 -9.93 -8.71 -26.91
N GLU A 295 -10.01 -7.84 -25.91
CA GLU A 295 -8.82 -7.20 -25.32
C GLU A 295 -7.92 -8.22 -24.63
N ARG A 296 -8.49 -9.18 -23.89
CA ARG A 296 -7.70 -10.23 -23.23
C ARG A 296 -6.86 -11.04 -24.20
N ASP A 297 -7.45 -11.48 -25.31
CA ASP A 297 -6.75 -12.31 -26.31
C ASP A 297 -5.60 -11.51 -26.96
N LYS A 298 -5.83 -10.22 -27.25
CA LYS A 298 -4.83 -9.32 -27.82
C LYS A 298 -3.67 -9.03 -26.85
N GLU A 299 -3.98 -8.78 -25.58
CA GLU A 299 -2.97 -8.46 -24.57
C GLU A 299 -2.11 -9.69 -24.23
N ARG A 300 -2.67 -10.91 -24.31
CA ARG A 300 -1.92 -12.17 -24.11
C ARG A 300 -0.86 -12.44 -25.19
N GLU A 301 -0.93 -11.79 -26.35
CA GLU A 301 0.13 -11.89 -27.36
C GLU A 301 1.42 -11.17 -26.93
N HIS A 302 1.31 -10.24 -25.98
CA HIS A 302 2.41 -9.43 -25.51
C HIS A 302 3.00 -10.01 -24.22
N CYS A 303 4.33 -10.19 -24.21
CA CYS A 303 5.01 -10.67 -23.01
C CYS A 303 4.77 -9.74 -21.82
N ASN A 304 4.34 -10.32 -20.69
CA ASN A 304 4.04 -9.58 -19.46
C ASN A 304 3.08 -8.39 -19.68
N LEU A 305 2.22 -8.44 -20.71
CA LEU A 305 1.28 -7.37 -21.08
C LEU A 305 1.97 -6.04 -21.49
N GLN A 306 3.21 -6.09 -21.96
CA GLN A 306 3.97 -4.91 -22.37
C GLN A 306 3.65 -4.49 -23.81
N ASP A 307 3.37 -3.20 -24.05
CA ASP A 307 3.13 -2.67 -25.40
C ASP A 307 4.32 -2.91 -26.37
N SER A 308 5.54 -2.81 -25.85
CA SER A 308 6.77 -2.97 -26.62
C SER A 308 7.94 -3.25 -25.69
N LEU A 309 8.94 -3.99 -26.19
CA LEU A 309 10.18 -4.27 -25.46
C LEU A 309 11.23 -3.20 -25.79
N PRO A 310 11.93 -2.62 -24.79
CA PRO A 310 13.01 -1.67 -25.01
C PRO A 310 14.17 -2.29 -25.79
N ASP A 311 14.54 -1.67 -26.92
CA ASP A 311 15.61 -2.16 -27.80
C ASP A 311 16.95 -2.22 -27.06
N CYS A 312 17.22 -1.21 -26.21
CA CYS A 312 18.43 -1.15 -25.40
C CYS A 312 18.56 -2.32 -24.39
N LEU A 313 17.45 -2.93 -23.95
CA LEU A 313 17.49 -4.08 -23.03
C LEU A 313 17.60 -5.43 -23.72
N ILE A 314 17.06 -5.57 -24.95
CA ILE A 314 16.95 -6.87 -25.66
C ILE A 314 18.06 -7.10 -26.67
N ASN A 315 18.58 -6.04 -27.31
CA ASN A 315 19.58 -6.14 -28.37
C ASN A 315 21.02 -5.83 -27.87
N GLY A 316 21.15 -5.42 -26.61
CA GLY A 316 22.42 -5.12 -25.95
C GLY A 316 23.12 -6.36 -25.37
N GLY A 317 24.45 -6.29 -25.25
CA GLY A 317 25.21 -7.21 -24.41
C GLY A 317 24.91 -6.99 -22.92
N GLN A 318 25.75 -7.54 -22.04
CA GLN A 318 25.63 -7.28 -20.62
C GLN A 318 25.87 -5.78 -20.33
N LEU A 319 24.81 -5.06 -19.97
CA LEU A 319 24.84 -3.63 -19.65
C LEU A 319 25.46 -3.39 -18.27
N SER A 320 26.23 -2.31 -18.15
CA SER A 320 26.58 -1.72 -16.85
C SER A 320 25.34 -1.13 -16.15
N THR A 321 25.45 -0.83 -14.86
CA THR A 321 24.37 -0.20 -14.09
C THR A 321 23.97 1.16 -14.69
N GLU A 322 24.93 1.96 -15.14
CA GLU A 322 24.68 3.26 -15.75
C GLU A 322 23.97 3.15 -17.11
N GLU A 323 24.41 2.24 -17.98
CA GLU A 323 23.77 1.99 -19.27
C GLU A 323 22.35 1.45 -19.10
N MET A 324 22.13 0.57 -18.11
CA MET A 324 20.80 0.07 -17.78
C MET A 324 19.91 1.21 -17.27
N LEU A 325 20.41 2.10 -16.40
CA LEU A 325 19.65 3.25 -15.95
C LEU A 325 19.30 4.20 -17.09
N GLU A 326 20.24 4.51 -17.98
CA GLU A 326 19.99 5.34 -19.17
C GLU A 326 18.90 4.72 -20.05
N CYS A 327 18.94 3.40 -20.23
CA CYS A 327 17.92 2.65 -20.95
C CYS A 327 16.53 2.74 -20.26
N PHE A 328 16.48 2.62 -18.93
CA PHE A 328 15.25 2.85 -18.16
C PHE A 328 14.71 4.28 -18.30
N GLN A 329 15.59 5.27 -18.31
CA GLN A 329 15.20 6.67 -18.44
C GLN A 329 14.61 7.00 -19.82
N ASN A 330 15.11 6.35 -20.88
CA ASN A 330 14.80 6.71 -22.26
C ASN A 330 13.75 5.82 -22.93
N GLU A 331 13.73 4.51 -22.65
CA GLU A 331 12.94 3.54 -23.43
C GLU A 331 11.91 2.75 -22.61
N VAL A 332 12.12 2.50 -21.31
CA VAL A 332 11.17 1.73 -20.50
C VAL A 332 9.87 2.50 -20.31
N ASN A 333 8.75 1.94 -20.79
CA ASN A 333 7.45 2.60 -20.75
C ASN A 333 6.51 1.97 -19.71
N PHE A 334 5.94 2.80 -18.83
CA PHE A 334 4.91 2.40 -17.86
C PHE A 334 3.52 2.94 -18.22
N SER A 335 3.25 3.28 -19.48
CA SER A 335 1.96 3.82 -19.90
C SER A 335 0.84 2.77 -19.91
N ASN A 336 1.16 1.48 -20.12
CA ASN A 336 0.17 0.41 -20.11
C ASN A 336 -0.27 0.08 -18.65
N PRO A 337 -1.55 0.30 -18.29
CA PRO A 337 -2.06 0.01 -16.95
C PRO A 337 -2.04 -1.48 -16.58
N LEU A 338 -2.23 -2.38 -17.55
CA LEU A 338 -2.23 -3.82 -17.32
C LEU A 338 -0.83 -4.32 -16.97
N PHE A 339 0.19 -3.86 -17.72
CA PHE A 339 1.60 -4.16 -17.37
C PHE A 339 1.95 -3.68 -15.96
N ARG A 340 1.57 -2.44 -15.62
CA ARG A 340 1.82 -1.88 -14.28
C ARG A 340 1.18 -2.74 -13.18
N LYS A 341 -0.06 -3.15 -13.38
CA LYS A 341 -0.80 -4.00 -12.44
C LYS A 341 -0.15 -5.38 -12.31
N ALA A 342 0.24 -5.98 -13.43
CA ALA A 342 0.89 -7.29 -13.46
C ALA A 342 2.23 -7.27 -12.74
N LEU A 343 3.03 -6.23 -12.97
CA LEU A 343 4.28 -6.00 -12.24
C LEU A 343 4.04 -5.85 -10.73
N SER A 344 2.98 -5.14 -10.31
CA SER A 344 2.65 -4.97 -8.89
C SER A 344 2.09 -6.24 -8.23
N SER A 345 1.36 -7.09 -8.97
CA SER A 345 0.85 -8.37 -8.46
C SER A 345 2.02 -9.32 -8.18
N GLU A 346 2.94 -9.41 -9.14
CA GLU A 346 4.11 -10.28 -9.08
C GLU A 346 5.13 -9.83 -8.01
N LEU A 347 5.42 -8.53 -7.93
CA LEU A 347 6.43 -7.98 -7.02
C LEU A 347 5.87 -7.59 -5.64
N GLY A 348 4.55 -7.63 -5.46
CA GLY A 348 3.87 -7.24 -4.23
C GLY A 348 3.97 -5.75 -3.92
N VAL A 349 3.74 -5.38 -2.65
CA VAL A 349 3.82 -3.99 -2.19
C VAL A 349 5.20 -3.37 -2.46
N SER A 350 5.23 -2.10 -2.86
CA SER A 350 6.49 -1.38 -2.98
C SER A 350 7.03 -1.00 -1.60
N LYS A 351 8.35 -0.83 -1.47
CA LYS A 351 9.02 -0.67 -0.18
C LYS A 351 10.14 0.36 -0.25
N MET A 352 10.41 0.98 0.89
CA MET A 352 11.64 1.74 1.09
C MET A 352 12.84 0.79 1.25
N ILE A 353 14.04 1.27 0.98
CA ILE A 353 15.31 0.56 1.18
C ILE A 353 16.20 1.32 2.17
N VAL A 354 17.10 0.62 2.85
CA VAL A 354 18.17 1.25 3.63
C VAL A 354 19.24 1.75 2.67
N ASP A 355 19.36 3.07 2.53
CA ASP A 355 20.30 3.73 1.61
C ASP A 355 21.47 4.43 2.33
N ASN A 356 21.52 4.31 3.67
CA ASN A 356 22.52 4.96 4.54
C ASN A 356 22.55 6.50 4.44
N ASP A 357 21.50 7.11 3.89
CA ASP A 357 21.37 8.57 3.71
C ASP A 357 20.01 9.05 4.25
N LEU A 358 18.94 8.84 3.47
CA LEU A 358 17.58 9.19 3.88
C LEU A 358 17.03 8.18 4.90
N VAL A 359 17.34 6.91 4.66
CA VAL A 359 17.00 5.77 5.52
C VAL A 359 18.32 5.22 6.06
N PRO A 360 18.79 5.71 7.22
CA PRO A 360 20.11 5.36 7.75
C PRO A 360 20.18 3.90 8.23
N GLU A 361 19.08 3.36 8.72
CA GLU A 361 18.96 2.01 9.28
C GLU A 361 17.48 1.58 9.26
N SER A 362 17.13 0.41 9.80
CA SER A 362 15.75 -0.08 9.81
C SER A 362 15.39 -0.80 11.10
N GLY A 363 14.10 -1.11 11.27
CA GLY A 363 13.60 -1.87 12.42
C GLY A 363 13.53 -1.06 13.70
N TYR A 364 13.72 -1.73 14.83
CA TYR A 364 13.62 -1.11 16.16
C TYR A 364 14.68 -0.02 16.37
N GLU A 365 15.92 -0.28 15.94
CA GLU A 365 17.06 0.60 16.16
C GLU A 365 16.90 1.96 15.48
N LEU A 366 16.27 1.99 14.30
CA LEU A 366 15.95 3.25 13.61
C LEU A 366 15.20 4.22 14.53
N ILE A 367 14.23 3.71 15.29
CA ILE A 367 13.43 4.53 16.20
C ILE A 367 14.21 4.81 17.48
N ALA A 368 14.82 3.79 18.09
CA ALA A 368 15.54 3.91 19.35
C ALA A 368 16.66 4.95 19.27
N HIS A 369 17.36 5.03 18.13
CA HIS A 369 18.44 5.99 17.93
C HIS A 369 17.93 7.39 17.55
N ASN A 370 16.85 7.48 16.75
CA ASN A 370 16.51 8.73 16.05
C ASN A 370 15.19 9.40 16.47
N ALA A 371 14.37 8.78 17.33
CA ALA A 371 13.13 9.38 17.81
C ALA A 371 13.39 10.72 18.53
N ARG A 372 12.71 11.78 18.05
CA ARG A 372 12.98 13.17 18.48
C ARG A 372 11.75 14.09 18.59
N ILE A 373 10.62 13.73 17.99
CA ILE A 373 9.40 14.54 17.97
C ILE A 373 8.21 13.76 18.51
N PRO A 374 7.21 14.39 19.16
CA PRO A 374 6.03 13.69 19.65
C PRO A 374 5.26 12.99 18.52
N ILE A 375 4.71 11.81 18.83
CA ILE A 375 3.93 11.00 17.89
C ILE A 375 2.58 10.60 18.45
N MET A 376 1.54 10.67 17.60
CA MET A 376 0.27 9.99 17.80
C MET A 376 0.21 8.80 16.84
N THR A 377 0.06 7.58 17.36
CA THR A 377 0.13 6.36 16.54
C THR A 377 -0.90 5.33 17.00
N GLY A 378 -1.44 4.54 16.07
CA GLY A 378 -2.47 3.55 16.38
C GLY A 378 -2.90 2.73 15.18
N VAL A 379 -3.78 1.77 15.44
CA VAL A 379 -4.29 0.80 14.46
C VAL A 379 -5.80 0.66 14.58
N ALA A 380 -6.45 0.24 13.50
CA ALA A 380 -7.85 -0.16 13.54
C ALA A 380 -8.02 -1.47 14.32
N ARG A 381 -9.19 -1.68 14.95
CA ARG A 381 -9.47 -2.87 15.76
C ARG A 381 -9.19 -4.18 15.02
N ARG A 382 -9.41 -4.21 13.71
CA ARG A 382 -9.18 -5.34 12.80
C ARG A 382 -8.80 -4.86 11.41
N GLU A 383 -7.53 -4.52 11.24
CA GLU A 383 -6.97 -4.02 9.98
C GLU A 383 -7.46 -4.79 8.75
N TRP A 384 -7.32 -6.12 8.74
CA TRP A 384 -7.73 -6.97 7.61
C TRP A 384 -9.15 -7.51 7.63
N ALA A 385 -10.09 -6.95 8.41
CA ALA A 385 -11.47 -7.48 8.44
C ALA A 385 -12.20 -7.45 7.08
N HIS A 386 -11.71 -6.68 6.10
CA HIS A 386 -12.25 -6.61 4.75
C HIS A 386 -11.65 -7.64 3.77
N LYS A 387 -10.60 -8.39 4.16
CA LYS A 387 -10.03 -9.45 3.32
C LYS A 387 -11.00 -10.62 3.20
N LYS A 388 -11.19 -11.11 2.00
CA LYS A 388 -12.18 -12.16 1.67
C LYS A 388 -11.47 -13.51 1.48
N PRO A 389 -12.18 -14.66 1.48
CA PRO A 389 -11.57 -15.98 1.33
C PRO A 389 -10.67 -16.11 0.09
N GLU A 390 -10.95 -15.35 -0.97
CA GLU A 390 -10.17 -15.30 -2.21
C GLU A 390 -8.72 -14.84 -1.98
N PHE A 391 -8.49 -13.93 -1.03
CA PHE A 391 -7.15 -13.49 -0.66
C PHE A 391 -6.29 -14.59 -0.02
N TYR A 392 -6.94 -15.65 0.47
CA TYR A 392 -6.29 -16.82 1.04
C TYR A 392 -6.37 -18.04 0.10
N GLN A 393 -6.71 -17.82 -1.18
CA GLN A 393 -6.86 -18.87 -2.21
C GLN A 393 -7.96 -19.90 -1.90
N PHE A 394 -8.99 -19.52 -1.12
CA PHE A 394 -10.07 -20.43 -0.71
C PHE A 394 -11.29 -20.47 -1.64
N VAL A 395 -11.23 -19.84 -2.83
CA VAL A 395 -12.38 -19.64 -3.74
C VAL A 395 -13.12 -20.92 -4.13
N ARG A 396 -12.41 -22.05 -4.18
CA ARG A 396 -12.93 -23.34 -4.70
C ARG A 396 -13.32 -24.33 -3.60
N TYR A 397 -13.25 -23.93 -2.34
CA TYR A 397 -13.44 -24.84 -1.21
C TYR A 397 -14.71 -24.50 -0.47
N GLU A 398 -15.51 -25.50 -0.11
CA GLU A 398 -16.65 -25.29 0.80
C GLU A 398 -16.17 -25.28 2.26
N ASN A 399 -15.20 -26.14 2.58
CA ASN A 399 -14.53 -26.24 3.88
C ASN A 399 -13.02 -26.20 3.70
N VAL A 400 -12.30 -25.68 4.69
CA VAL A 400 -10.83 -25.59 4.66
C VAL A 400 -10.21 -26.79 5.40
N SER A 401 -9.25 -27.49 4.78
CA SER A 401 -8.52 -28.56 5.45
C SER A 401 -7.49 -28.02 6.44
N LYS A 402 -7.06 -28.86 7.37
CA LYS A 402 -5.99 -28.49 8.31
C LYS A 402 -4.70 -28.13 7.58
N GLU A 403 -4.32 -28.92 6.58
CA GLU A 403 -3.10 -28.71 5.79
C GLU A 403 -3.14 -27.38 5.03
N GLN A 404 -4.30 -27.02 4.47
CA GLN A 404 -4.50 -25.73 3.80
C GLN A 404 -4.37 -24.56 4.78
N CYS A 405 -4.89 -24.73 6.00
CA CYS A 405 -4.76 -23.72 7.05
C CYS A 405 -3.29 -23.57 7.50
N GLU A 406 -2.57 -24.70 7.71
CA GLU A 406 -1.14 -24.70 8.04
C GLU A 406 -0.31 -24.03 6.93
N GLU A 407 -0.60 -24.30 5.66
CA GLU A 407 0.05 -23.66 4.52
C GLU A 407 -0.21 -22.15 4.49
N SER A 408 -1.45 -21.71 4.70
CA SER A 408 -1.78 -20.28 4.75
C SER A 408 -1.10 -19.56 5.92
N VAL A 409 -1.06 -20.17 7.11
CA VAL A 409 -0.32 -19.64 8.26
C VAL A 409 1.16 -19.53 7.95
N ARG A 410 1.75 -20.57 7.34
CA ARG A 410 3.15 -20.55 6.91
C ARG A 410 3.43 -19.42 5.93
N LYS A 411 2.62 -19.29 4.88
CA LYS A 411 2.76 -18.23 3.87
C LYS A 411 2.75 -16.84 4.51
N ILE A 412 1.83 -16.57 5.45
CA ILE A 412 1.78 -15.29 6.17
C ILE A 412 3.04 -15.06 7.02
N VAL A 413 3.56 -16.08 7.72
CA VAL A 413 4.81 -15.96 8.48
C VAL A 413 5.98 -15.61 7.55
N GLU A 414 6.10 -16.30 6.42
CA GLU A 414 7.17 -16.07 5.45
C GLU A 414 7.05 -14.68 4.78
N SER A 415 5.85 -14.26 4.39
CA SER A 415 5.63 -13.00 3.67
C SER A 415 5.65 -11.77 4.58
N ALA A 416 5.10 -11.86 5.79
CA ALA A 416 4.92 -10.69 6.66
C ALA A 416 5.96 -10.60 7.78
N TYR A 417 6.26 -11.71 8.47
CA TYR A 417 7.22 -11.71 9.57
C TYR A 417 8.67 -11.78 9.07
N VAL A 418 9.00 -12.82 8.28
CA VAL A 418 10.39 -13.10 7.86
C VAL A 418 10.95 -11.96 7.00
N GLN A 419 10.14 -11.37 6.11
CA GLN A 419 10.55 -10.19 5.34
C GLN A 419 10.88 -8.97 6.21
N GLY A 420 10.34 -8.91 7.43
CA GLY A 420 10.65 -7.89 8.42
C GLY A 420 11.91 -8.16 9.23
N LEU A 421 12.67 -9.23 8.98
CA LEU A 421 13.90 -9.52 9.73
C LEU A 421 15.15 -9.00 9.00
N PRO A 422 16.20 -8.60 9.74
CA PRO A 422 17.47 -8.16 9.13
C PRO A 422 18.33 -9.32 8.60
N MET A 423 17.86 -10.56 8.72
CA MET A 423 18.59 -11.76 8.32
C MET A 423 17.65 -12.84 7.81
N LYS A 424 18.17 -13.71 6.94
CA LYS A 424 17.47 -14.92 6.51
C LYS A 424 17.42 -15.93 7.64
N LEU A 425 16.25 -16.52 7.84
CA LEU A 425 16.07 -17.63 8.79
C LEU A 425 16.19 -19.00 8.11
N PRO A 426 16.71 -20.02 8.80
CA PRO A 426 16.62 -21.40 8.34
C PRO A 426 15.17 -21.89 8.27
N ASN A 427 14.86 -22.78 7.31
CA ASN A 427 13.52 -23.35 7.18
C ASN A 427 13.02 -24.00 8.48
N SER A 428 13.89 -24.71 9.23
CA SER A 428 13.52 -25.30 10.52
C SER A 428 13.02 -24.27 11.55
N THR A 429 13.59 -23.07 11.55
CA THR A 429 13.16 -21.97 12.44
C THR A 429 11.83 -21.40 11.96
N ILE A 430 11.65 -21.24 10.65
CA ILE A 430 10.37 -20.84 10.05
C ILE A 430 9.28 -21.86 10.42
N ASP A 431 9.54 -23.15 10.29
CA ASP A 431 8.62 -24.23 10.64
C ASP A 431 8.20 -24.16 12.12
N LEU A 432 9.16 -23.93 13.03
CA LEU A 432 8.88 -23.76 14.46
C LEU A 432 7.98 -22.55 14.72
N ILE A 433 8.27 -21.41 14.09
CA ILE A 433 7.48 -20.18 14.21
C ILE A 433 6.08 -20.40 13.64
N SER A 434 5.96 -21.02 12.47
CA SER A 434 4.68 -21.34 11.84
C SER A 434 3.84 -22.28 12.70
N ASN A 435 4.45 -23.29 13.31
CA ASN A 435 3.76 -24.20 14.24
C ASN A 435 3.29 -23.47 15.50
N ALA A 436 4.14 -22.65 16.12
CA ALA A 436 3.75 -21.84 17.27
C ALA A 436 2.62 -20.85 16.92
N THR A 437 2.68 -20.26 15.72
CA THR A 437 1.66 -19.34 15.20
C THR A 437 0.35 -20.08 14.95
N TYR A 438 0.38 -21.26 14.34
CA TYR A 438 -0.79 -22.11 14.16
C TYR A 438 -1.43 -22.45 15.51
N MET A 439 -0.62 -22.86 16.50
CA MET A 439 -1.09 -23.16 17.85
C MET A 439 -1.71 -21.93 18.54
N ARG A 440 -1.24 -20.73 18.24
CA ARG A 440 -1.79 -19.50 18.82
C ARG A 440 -3.11 -19.08 18.19
N TYR A 441 -3.21 -19.14 16.87
CA TYR A 441 -4.34 -18.56 16.14
C TYR A 441 -5.41 -19.60 15.76
N MET A 442 -5.07 -20.90 15.65
CA MET A 442 -5.93 -21.93 15.05
C MET A 442 -6.32 -23.08 15.99
N ASN A 443 -5.66 -23.25 17.14
CA ASN A 443 -5.68 -24.47 17.99
C ASN A 443 -7.05 -24.90 18.58
N ASP A 444 -8.10 -24.08 18.47
CA ASP A 444 -9.42 -24.38 19.05
C ASP A 444 -10.47 -24.87 18.01
N ILE A 445 -10.06 -25.19 16.77
CA ILE A 445 -11.01 -25.55 15.72
C ILE A 445 -11.06 -27.08 15.55
N ASP A 446 -12.17 -27.68 16.00
CA ASP A 446 -12.44 -29.12 15.90
C ASP A 446 -12.96 -29.49 14.49
N PHE A 447 -12.52 -30.66 14.00
CA PHE A 447 -12.75 -31.44 12.76
C PHE A 447 -13.77 -31.07 11.64
N SER A 448 -14.12 -29.81 11.41
CA SER A 448 -14.66 -29.31 10.13
C SER A 448 -14.57 -27.78 10.12
N TYR A 449 -13.52 -27.22 9.52
CA TYR A 449 -13.30 -25.79 9.54
C TYR A 449 -14.32 -25.06 8.64
N GLU A 450 -15.30 -24.42 9.27
CA GLU A 450 -16.17 -23.42 8.64
C GLU A 450 -15.29 -22.29 8.10
N MET A 451 -15.30 -22.09 6.77
CA MET A 451 -14.45 -21.10 6.08
C MET A 451 -14.47 -19.70 6.73
N PRO A 452 -15.62 -19.14 7.16
CA PRO A 452 -15.64 -17.81 7.76
C PRO A 452 -14.80 -17.68 9.04
N GLU A 453 -14.73 -18.71 9.87
CA GLU A 453 -13.94 -18.68 11.12
C GLU A 453 -12.45 -18.82 10.84
N VAL A 454 -12.05 -19.60 9.82
CA VAL A 454 -10.65 -19.68 9.38
C VAL A 454 -10.18 -18.33 8.82
N VAL A 455 -10.96 -17.76 7.91
CA VAL A 455 -10.66 -16.45 7.32
C VAL A 455 -10.55 -15.40 8.42
N TYR A 456 -11.49 -15.38 9.37
CA TYR A 456 -11.45 -14.50 10.53
C TYR A 456 -10.13 -14.62 11.34
N ARG A 457 -9.62 -15.83 11.55
CA ARG A 457 -8.37 -16.06 12.29
C ARG A 457 -7.14 -15.71 11.48
N LEU A 458 -7.13 -15.99 10.18
CA LEU A 458 -6.06 -15.57 9.25
C LEU A 458 -5.99 -14.04 9.16
N GLN A 459 -7.13 -13.35 9.05
CA GLN A 459 -7.20 -11.89 9.11
C GLN A 459 -6.58 -11.35 10.41
N SER A 460 -6.89 -11.98 11.55
CA SER A 460 -6.36 -11.57 12.86
C SER A 460 -4.85 -11.78 12.93
N LEU A 461 -4.36 -12.95 12.52
CA LEU A 461 -2.94 -13.27 12.40
C LEU A 461 -2.19 -12.24 11.55
N GLU A 462 -2.69 -12.00 10.35
CA GLU A 462 -2.05 -11.12 9.39
C GLU A 462 -2.09 -9.64 9.84
N SER A 463 -3.21 -9.21 10.44
CA SER A 463 -3.33 -7.86 11.02
C SER A 463 -2.30 -7.64 12.14
N ASP A 464 -2.12 -8.66 12.98
CA ASP A 464 -1.23 -8.59 14.12
C ASP A 464 0.24 -8.44 13.69
N VAL A 465 0.68 -9.23 12.70
CA VAL A 465 2.07 -9.23 12.24
C VAL A 465 2.40 -8.01 11.37
N GLU A 466 1.45 -7.53 10.56
CA GLU A 466 1.68 -6.42 9.62
C GLU A 466 1.46 -5.03 10.21
N PHE A 467 0.61 -4.89 11.23
CA PHE A 467 0.24 -3.57 11.77
C PHE A 467 0.35 -3.48 13.28
N VAL A 468 -0.30 -4.39 14.03
CA VAL A 468 -0.41 -4.26 15.49
C VAL A 468 0.96 -4.40 16.18
N ALA A 469 1.70 -5.47 15.86
CA ALA A 469 3.01 -5.70 16.45
C ALA A 469 4.03 -4.62 16.03
N PRO A 470 4.12 -4.19 14.75
CA PRO A 470 4.91 -3.02 14.36
C PRO A 470 4.52 -1.73 15.09
N CYS A 471 3.24 -1.41 15.22
CA CYS A 471 2.76 -0.23 15.95
C CYS A 471 3.19 -0.27 17.42
N GLN A 472 3.00 -1.39 18.11
CA GLN A 472 3.45 -1.52 19.50
C GLN A 472 4.98 -1.47 19.64
N ARG A 473 5.73 -1.98 18.65
CA ARG A 473 7.19 -1.89 18.62
C ARG A 473 7.64 -0.43 18.52
N GLU A 474 6.98 0.36 17.69
CA GLU A 474 7.21 1.80 17.56
C GLU A 474 6.90 2.54 18.86
N ILE A 475 5.75 2.27 19.47
CA ILE A 475 5.37 2.85 20.78
C ILE A 475 6.46 2.58 21.83
N ASN A 476 6.93 1.33 21.94
CA ASN A 476 7.95 0.95 22.92
C ASN A 476 9.26 1.70 22.68
N ALA A 477 9.74 1.75 21.43
CA ALA A 477 10.99 2.42 21.08
C ALA A 477 10.95 3.93 21.37
N TYR A 478 9.84 4.61 21.08
CA TYR A 478 9.67 6.03 21.44
C TYR A 478 9.67 6.26 22.95
N VAL A 479 8.98 5.39 23.71
CA VAL A 479 8.91 5.48 25.17
C VAL A 479 10.28 5.28 25.81
N GLU A 480 11.05 4.30 25.33
CA GLU A 480 12.43 4.06 25.79
C GLU A 480 13.34 5.26 25.53
N ARG A 481 13.12 5.98 24.42
CA ARG A 481 13.84 7.21 24.10
C ARG A 481 13.40 8.44 24.93
N GLY A 482 12.30 8.33 25.67
CA GLY A 482 11.72 9.41 26.47
C GLY A 482 10.98 10.46 25.63
N VAL A 483 10.48 10.09 24.45
CA VAL A 483 9.70 10.95 23.56
C VAL A 483 8.21 10.69 23.78
N ASP A 484 7.40 11.75 23.75
CA ASP A 484 5.97 11.66 24.01
C ASP A 484 5.23 10.83 22.93
N VAL A 485 4.46 9.83 23.38
CA VAL A 485 3.62 8.98 22.53
C VAL A 485 2.17 9.05 22.99
N PHE A 486 1.25 9.23 22.04
CA PHE A 486 -0.19 9.08 22.24
C PHE A 486 -0.70 7.90 21.41
N ALA A 487 -0.85 6.75 22.07
CA ALA A 487 -1.27 5.52 21.41
C ALA A 487 -2.80 5.40 21.35
N TYR A 488 -3.32 4.83 20.26
CA TYR A 488 -4.73 4.49 20.14
C TYR A 488 -5.03 3.14 19.46
N THR A 489 -6.26 2.67 19.67
CA THR A 489 -6.96 1.73 18.80
C THR A 489 -8.23 2.39 18.29
N PHE A 490 -8.50 2.32 16.99
CA PHE A 490 -9.76 2.79 16.43
C PHE A 490 -10.78 1.65 16.46
N ASP A 491 -11.78 1.76 17.33
CA ASP A 491 -12.74 0.68 17.62
C ASP A 491 -14.15 0.99 17.13
N TYR A 492 -14.39 2.21 16.64
CA TYR A 492 -15.70 2.66 16.24
C TYR A 492 -16.19 1.99 14.97
N MET A 493 -17.35 1.35 15.07
CA MET A 493 -18.12 0.91 13.92
C MET A 493 -19.33 1.83 13.68
N PRO A 494 -19.57 2.27 12.43
CA PRO A 494 -20.80 2.96 12.07
C PRO A 494 -21.99 2.02 12.20
N LYS A 495 -23.17 2.57 12.51
CA LYS A 495 -24.44 1.83 12.47
C LYS A 495 -25.06 1.80 11.07
N GLY A 496 -24.68 2.76 10.22
CA GLY A 496 -25.07 2.75 8.81
C GLY A 496 -24.49 1.52 8.11
N THR A 497 -25.11 1.12 7.02
CA THR A 497 -24.61 0.04 6.18
C THR A 497 -23.31 0.48 5.53
N ILE A 498 -22.29 -0.38 5.60
CA ILE A 498 -21.06 -0.19 4.84
C ILE A 498 -21.29 -0.83 3.48
N ILE A 499 -21.13 -0.03 2.43
CA ILE A 499 -21.36 -0.46 1.06
C ILE A 499 -20.04 -0.45 0.33
N GLU A 500 -19.67 -1.60 -0.22
CA GLU A 500 -18.56 -1.75 -1.15
C GLU A 500 -19.12 -1.87 -2.57
N GLU A 501 -18.54 -1.15 -3.51
CA GLU A 501 -18.88 -1.25 -4.93
C GLU A 501 -17.67 -1.68 -5.73
N GLU A 502 -17.81 -2.79 -6.46
CA GLU A 502 -16.77 -3.33 -7.33
C GLU A 502 -17.32 -3.41 -8.76
N LYS A 503 -16.62 -2.81 -9.73
CA LYS A 503 -16.99 -2.94 -11.16
C LYS A 503 -16.33 -4.19 -11.74
N ARG A 504 -17.11 -5.10 -12.31
CA ARG A 504 -16.64 -6.34 -12.97
C ARG A 504 -17.19 -6.48 -14.38
N TYR A 505 -16.39 -7.07 -15.27
CA TYR A 505 -16.84 -7.45 -16.60
C TYR A 505 -17.36 -8.88 -16.60
N TYR A 506 -18.48 -9.11 -17.27
CA TYR A 506 -19.07 -10.44 -17.44
C TYR A 506 -19.36 -10.69 -18.91
N GLY A 507 -18.50 -11.46 -19.58
CA GLY A 507 -18.61 -11.73 -21.03
C GLY A 507 -19.91 -12.45 -21.46
N LEU A 508 -20.65 -13.05 -20.52
CA LEU A 508 -21.94 -13.72 -20.79
C LEU A 508 -23.06 -12.76 -21.22
N PHE A 509 -22.93 -11.44 -21.03
CA PHE A 509 -23.95 -10.43 -21.35
C PHE A 509 -23.47 -9.36 -22.34
N GLY A 510 -22.40 -9.62 -23.10
CA GLY A 510 -21.72 -8.61 -23.94
C GLY A 510 -20.76 -7.71 -23.13
N ASP A 511 -20.21 -6.66 -23.75
CA ASP A 511 -19.24 -5.71 -23.16
C ASP A 511 -19.86 -4.76 -22.12
N THR A 512 -20.68 -5.29 -21.21
CA THR A 512 -21.31 -4.51 -20.15
C THR A 512 -20.59 -4.73 -18.82
N THR A 513 -20.08 -3.63 -18.25
CA THR A 513 -19.55 -3.63 -16.89
C THR A 513 -20.70 -3.68 -15.89
N ILE A 514 -20.67 -4.64 -14.98
CA ILE A 514 -21.64 -4.79 -13.89
C ILE A 514 -21.02 -4.26 -12.60
N THR A 515 -21.71 -3.32 -11.95
CA THR A 515 -21.35 -2.90 -10.58
C THR A 515 -21.90 -3.92 -9.60
N VAL A 516 -21.01 -4.69 -8.98
CA VAL A 516 -21.31 -5.57 -7.86
C VAL A 516 -21.33 -4.73 -6.59
N ARG A 517 -22.52 -4.52 -6.03
CA ARG A 517 -22.71 -3.84 -4.75
C ARG A 517 -22.81 -4.87 -3.64
N ARG A 518 -21.93 -4.77 -2.65
CA ARG A 518 -22.00 -5.55 -1.41
C ARG A 518 -22.37 -4.62 -0.26
N SER A 519 -23.24 -5.09 0.61
CA SER A 519 -23.70 -4.31 1.76
C SER A 519 -23.50 -5.14 3.02
N GLU A 520 -22.68 -4.64 3.92
CA GLU A 520 -22.50 -5.23 5.24
C GLU A 520 -23.10 -4.32 6.31
N GLN A 521 -23.98 -4.90 7.12
CA GLN A 521 -24.43 -4.27 8.35
C GLN A 521 -23.71 -4.90 9.53
N ALA A 522 -23.30 -4.06 10.48
CA ALA A 522 -22.85 -4.48 11.79
C ALA A 522 -24.05 -5.08 12.56
N ASN A 523 -24.38 -6.35 12.31
CA ASN A 523 -25.40 -7.09 13.05
C ASN A 523 -24.80 -7.69 14.33
N GLU A 524 -25.61 -7.91 15.37
CA GLU A 524 -25.17 -8.42 16.69
C GLU A 524 -24.49 -9.81 16.65
N GLY A 525 -24.60 -10.55 15.53
CA GLY A 525 -23.88 -11.82 15.29
C GLY A 525 -22.67 -11.72 14.35
N ASN A 526 -22.51 -10.60 13.62
CA ASN A 526 -21.35 -10.37 12.77
C ASN A 526 -20.20 -9.84 13.62
N LYS A 527 -19.12 -10.62 13.71
CA LYS A 527 -17.83 -10.16 14.21
C LYS A 527 -17.25 -9.17 13.17
N LEU A 528 -17.84 -8.02 12.93
CA LEU A 528 -17.23 -6.93 12.15
C LEU A 528 -16.59 -5.94 13.11
N GLY A 529 -15.29 -5.70 12.93
CA GLY A 529 -14.52 -4.72 13.69
C GLY A 529 -14.10 -3.59 12.78
N ALA A 530 -13.74 -2.45 13.36
CA ALA A 530 -13.21 -1.32 12.60
C ALA A 530 -11.95 -1.77 11.85
N PHE A 531 -11.89 -1.47 10.55
CA PHE A 531 -10.90 -2.03 9.62
C PHE A 531 -9.99 -0.97 8.99
N HIS A 532 -8.99 -1.43 8.25
CA HIS A 532 -7.97 -0.57 7.63
C HIS A 532 -8.58 0.58 6.83
N GLY A 533 -8.12 1.80 7.08
CA GLY A 533 -8.61 3.01 6.44
C GLY A 533 -10.05 3.43 6.81
N LEU A 534 -10.70 2.80 7.80
CA LEU A 534 -12.05 3.22 8.21
C LEU A 534 -12.05 4.61 8.88
N ASP A 535 -11.05 4.88 9.71
CA ASP A 535 -10.89 6.17 10.41
C ASP A 535 -10.64 7.33 9.44
N HIS A 536 -9.88 7.09 8.36
CA HIS A 536 -9.67 8.04 7.25
C HIS A 536 -11.00 8.61 6.71
N ALA A 537 -12.04 7.78 6.55
CA ALA A 537 -13.34 8.21 6.06
C ALA A 537 -14.08 9.18 7.01
N PHE A 538 -13.79 9.16 8.31
CA PHE A 538 -14.36 10.09 9.29
C PHE A 538 -13.60 11.42 9.34
N ILE A 539 -12.42 11.49 8.74
CA ILE A 539 -11.58 12.70 8.72
C ILE A 539 -11.92 13.54 7.50
N PHE A 540 -11.86 12.94 6.30
CA PHE A 540 -11.78 13.71 5.05
C PHE A 540 -13.06 13.76 4.21
N SER A 541 -14.04 12.86 4.42
CA SER A 541 -15.02 12.54 3.35
C SER A 541 -16.43 12.15 3.83
N GLN A 542 -16.80 12.44 5.08
CA GLN A 542 -18.11 12.11 5.67
C GLN A 542 -18.54 10.64 5.45
N GLY A 543 -17.62 9.72 5.70
CA GLY A 543 -17.88 8.29 5.64
C GLY A 543 -17.70 7.65 4.27
N TYR A 544 -16.95 8.29 3.37
CA TYR A 544 -16.56 7.74 2.08
C TYR A 544 -15.07 7.36 2.05
N SER A 545 -14.72 6.26 1.41
CA SER A 545 -13.37 5.92 0.99
C SER A 545 -13.45 5.28 -0.39
N SER A 546 -12.36 5.21 -1.14
CA SER A 546 -12.42 4.69 -2.52
C SER A 546 -12.97 3.27 -2.62
N ASN A 547 -12.82 2.48 -1.54
CA ASN A 547 -13.27 1.09 -1.47
C ASN A 547 -14.65 0.90 -0.82
N PHE A 548 -15.17 1.89 -0.09
CA PHE A 548 -16.46 1.75 0.61
C PHE A 548 -17.11 3.10 0.92
N TYR A 549 -18.41 3.11 1.20
CA TYR A 549 -19.07 4.26 1.79
C TYR A 549 -20.14 3.86 2.81
N ILE A 550 -20.42 4.76 3.75
CA ILE A 550 -21.35 4.53 4.86
C ILE A 550 -22.69 5.19 4.53
N GLU A 551 -23.77 4.40 4.49
CA GLU A 551 -25.12 4.92 4.21
C GLU A 551 -26.19 4.31 5.15
N PRO A 552 -26.98 5.14 5.87
CA PRO A 552 -26.84 6.58 6.01
C PRO A 552 -25.67 6.97 6.94
N PHE A 553 -24.99 8.08 6.64
CA PHE A 553 -24.03 8.70 7.58
C PHE A 553 -24.77 9.42 8.71
N SER A 554 -24.91 8.74 9.84
CA SER A 554 -25.80 9.10 10.93
C SER A 554 -25.31 10.30 11.75
N LYS A 555 -26.18 10.83 12.62
CA LYS A 555 -25.76 11.85 13.61
C LYS A 555 -24.66 11.34 14.54
N ARG A 556 -24.65 10.03 14.85
CA ARG A 556 -23.62 9.39 15.68
C ARG A 556 -22.27 9.41 14.93
N ASP A 557 -22.28 9.13 13.64
CA ASP A 557 -21.07 9.14 12.79
C ASP A 557 -20.49 10.55 12.68
N LYS A 558 -21.35 11.57 12.54
CA LYS A 558 -20.95 12.99 12.60
C LYS A 558 -20.32 13.37 13.95
N SER A 559 -20.84 12.85 15.05
CA SER A 559 -20.25 13.07 16.39
C SER A 559 -18.88 12.40 16.52
N MET A 560 -18.70 11.20 15.97
CA MET A 560 -17.39 10.52 15.93
C MET A 560 -16.41 11.34 15.10
N SER A 561 -16.78 11.69 13.87
CA SER A 561 -15.97 12.55 12.99
C SER A 561 -15.54 13.83 13.71
N ARG A 562 -16.46 14.54 14.38
CA ARG A 562 -16.10 15.75 15.13
C ARG A 562 -15.10 15.49 16.26
N MET A 563 -15.28 14.41 17.02
CA MET A 563 -14.40 14.05 18.13
C MET A 563 -13.00 13.69 17.64
N LEU A 564 -12.89 12.82 16.64
CA LEU A 564 -11.62 12.41 16.05
C LEU A 564 -10.85 13.62 15.50
N ASN A 565 -11.54 14.47 14.74
CA ASN A 565 -10.91 15.68 14.20
C ASN A 565 -10.51 16.70 15.27
N ASN A 566 -11.24 16.79 16.40
CA ASN A 566 -10.80 17.59 17.54
C ASN A 566 -9.50 17.05 18.15
N MET A 567 -9.37 15.71 18.28
CA MET A 567 -8.17 15.08 18.81
C MET A 567 -6.96 15.33 17.89
N ILE A 568 -7.12 15.12 16.58
CA ILE A 568 -6.08 15.37 15.56
C ILE A 568 -5.63 16.83 15.57
N THR A 569 -6.58 17.77 15.50
CA THR A 569 -6.24 19.20 15.45
C THR A 569 -5.69 19.72 16.78
N ASN A 570 -6.18 19.23 17.94
CA ASN A 570 -5.57 19.55 19.23
C ASN A 570 -4.13 19.05 19.31
N PHE A 571 -3.83 17.86 18.80
CA PHE A 571 -2.46 17.39 18.73
C PHE A 571 -1.60 18.33 17.88
N ALA A 572 -1.99 18.67 16.66
CA ALA A 572 -1.24 19.59 15.80
C ALA A 572 -1.07 21.00 16.38
N ILE A 573 -2.03 21.47 17.20
CA ILE A 573 -1.98 22.82 17.82
C ILE A 573 -1.14 22.83 19.11
N LYS A 574 -1.26 21.79 19.94
CA LYS A 574 -0.82 21.80 21.36
C LYS A 574 0.20 20.72 21.71
N GLY A 575 0.46 19.75 20.83
CA GLY A 575 1.24 18.55 21.19
C GLY A 575 0.47 17.53 22.02
N ASN A 576 -0.86 17.70 22.19
CA ASN A 576 -1.68 16.84 23.03
C ASN A 576 -3.09 16.66 22.42
N PRO A 577 -3.55 15.42 22.16
CA PRO A 577 -4.84 15.14 21.53
C PRO A 577 -6.04 15.23 22.49
N SER A 578 -5.82 15.52 23.78
CA SER A 578 -6.90 15.67 24.77
C SER A 578 -7.95 16.69 24.30
N THR A 579 -9.21 16.42 24.61
CA THR A 579 -10.34 17.32 24.35
C THR A 579 -10.84 17.92 25.66
N GLU A 580 -11.73 18.91 25.59
CA GLU A 580 -12.31 19.56 26.79
C GLU A 580 -12.94 18.55 27.76
N ASN A 581 -13.55 17.47 27.24
CA ASN A 581 -14.29 16.48 28.02
C ASN A 581 -13.58 15.13 28.15
N PHE A 582 -12.34 15.00 27.65
CA PHE A 582 -11.61 13.74 27.68
C PHE A 582 -10.10 13.97 27.72
N GLU A 583 -9.47 13.51 28.80
CA GLU A 583 -8.02 13.48 28.93
C GLU A 583 -7.45 12.25 28.21
N TRP A 584 -6.57 12.50 27.24
CA TRP A 584 -5.83 11.45 26.56
C TRP A 584 -4.45 11.32 27.20
N PRO A 585 -4.17 10.24 27.94
CA PRO A 585 -2.89 10.07 28.62
C PRO A 585 -1.77 9.72 27.64
N LYS A 586 -0.56 10.20 27.94
CA LYS A 586 0.67 9.71 27.30
C LYS A 586 0.85 8.22 27.60
N TYR A 587 1.32 7.47 26.61
CA TYR A 587 1.70 6.08 26.79
C TYR A 587 3.05 6.00 27.53
N THR A 588 3.15 5.13 28.53
CA THR A 588 4.39 4.88 29.29
C THR A 588 4.52 3.40 29.63
N ASN A 589 5.74 2.89 29.84
CA ASN A 589 5.96 1.50 30.23
C ASN A 589 5.27 1.12 31.56
N SER A 590 5.14 2.08 32.48
CA SER A 590 4.50 1.84 33.78
C SER A 590 2.98 1.81 33.72
N SER A 591 2.35 2.63 32.86
CA SER A 591 0.90 2.76 32.82
C SER A 591 0.25 1.96 31.69
N ALA A 592 0.99 1.74 30.61
CA ALA A 592 0.53 1.13 29.36
C ALA A 592 -0.84 1.67 28.90
N ARG A 593 -1.06 2.99 29.04
CA ARG A 593 -2.36 3.60 28.75
C ARG A 593 -2.45 4.03 27.30
N HIS A 594 -3.40 3.47 26.56
CA HIS A 594 -3.77 3.91 25.22
C HIS A 594 -5.28 4.20 25.15
N VAL A 595 -5.71 4.90 24.10
CA VAL A 595 -7.13 5.29 23.94
C VAL A 595 -7.83 4.40 22.92
N SER A 596 -8.98 3.86 23.30
CA SER A 596 -9.97 3.31 22.39
C SER A 596 -10.81 4.46 21.85
N ILE A 597 -10.65 4.74 20.56
CA ILE A 597 -11.42 5.74 19.83
C ILE A 597 -12.75 5.09 19.43
N ASP A 598 -13.73 5.26 20.29
CA ASP A 598 -15.14 4.90 20.12
C ASP A 598 -16.03 6.02 20.71
N LEU A 599 -17.35 5.88 20.70
CA LEU A 599 -18.28 6.81 21.33
C LEU A 599 -18.98 6.17 22.54
N PRO A 600 -18.66 6.58 23.79
CA PRO A 600 -17.60 7.53 24.18
C PRO A 600 -16.19 6.90 24.13
N PRO A 601 -15.12 7.72 24.04
CA PRO A 601 -13.75 7.23 24.03
C PRO A 601 -13.37 6.70 25.41
N LYS A 602 -12.46 5.71 25.45
CA LYS A 602 -12.08 5.03 26.69
C LYS A 602 -10.57 4.91 26.80
N VAL A 603 -10.05 5.02 28.02
CA VAL A 603 -8.64 4.71 28.30
C VAL A 603 -8.52 3.24 28.66
N LEU A 604 -7.71 2.51 27.90
CA LEU A 604 -7.36 1.11 28.13
C LEU A 604 -5.97 1.04 28.80
N LYS A 605 -5.74 0.03 29.63
CA LYS A 605 -4.49 -0.19 30.39
C LYS A 605 -3.81 -1.47 29.92
N SER A 606 -3.26 -1.45 28.71
CA SER A 606 -2.54 -2.56 28.10
C SER A 606 -1.71 -2.10 26.90
N ALA A 607 -0.83 -2.97 26.41
CA ALA A 607 -0.38 -2.88 25.02
C ALA A 607 -1.58 -2.83 24.06
N VAL A 608 -1.41 -2.15 22.93
CA VAL A 608 -2.41 -2.09 21.86
C VAL A 608 -2.68 -3.53 21.41
N HIS A 609 -3.95 -3.95 21.54
CA HIS A 609 -4.43 -5.31 21.24
C HIS A 609 -3.61 -6.45 21.90
N PHE A 610 -3.21 -6.25 23.15
CA PHE A 610 -2.67 -7.35 23.97
C PHE A 610 -3.55 -8.62 23.88
N PRO A 611 -2.96 -9.84 23.82
CA PRO A 611 -1.52 -10.16 23.94
C PRO A 611 -0.76 -10.29 22.62
N ALA A 612 -1.35 -9.94 21.47
CA ALA A 612 -0.76 -10.21 20.16
C ALA A 612 0.66 -9.64 19.96
N PRO A 613 0.97 -8.38 20.34
CA PRO A 613 2.33 -7.86 20.18
C PRO A 613 3.40 -8.58 20.99
N ILE A 614 3.06 -9.16 22.15
CA ILE A 614 4.05 -9.87 22.97
C ILE A 614 4.53 -11.12 22.27
N PHE A 615 3.62 -11.85 21.64
CA PHE A 615 3.97 -13.02 20.84
C PHE A 615 4.98 -12.64 19.74
N TRP A 616 4.64 -11.66 18.90
CA TRP A 616 5.47 -11.29 17.76
C TRP A 616 6.77 -10.53 18.12
N ASN A 617 6.72 -9.64 19.10
CA ASN A 617 7.86 -8.76 19.45
C ASN A 617 8.76 -9.34 20.54
N SER A 618 8.34 -10.40 21.23
CA SER A 618 9.12 -10.98 22.33
C SER A 618 9.25 -12.49 22.19
N GLU A 619 8.16 -13.24 22.11
CA GLU A 619 8.22 -14.72 22.10
C GLU A 619 8.85 -15.27 20.82
N VAL A 620 8.40 -14.82 19.64
CA VAL A 620 8.94 -15.23 18.34
C VAL A 620 10.39 -14.77 18.14
N ASP A 621 10.73 -13.59 18.64
CA ASP A 621 12.11 -13.08 18.63
C ASP A 621 13.03 -13.96 19.50
N MET A 622 12.56 -14.45 20.65
CA MET A 622 13.31 -15.41 21.48
C MET A 622 13.54 -16.74 20.76
N PHE A 623 12.54 -17.29 20.07
CA PHE A 623 12.72 -18.53 19.28
C PHE A 623 13.80 -18.35 18.21
N THR A 624 13.76 -17.21 17.53
CA THR A 624 14.72 -16.86 16.49
C THR A 624 16.14 -16.79 17.06
N LYS A 625 16.34 -16.06 18.17
CA LYS A 625 17.64 -15.95 18.84
C LYS A 625 18.16 -17.29 19.34
N TYR A 626 17.32 -18.08 20.00
CA TYR A 626 17.70 -19.39 20.55
C TYR A 626 18.23 -20.33 19.46
N MET A 627 17.48 -20.48 18.36
CA MET A 627 17.85 -21.36 17.25
C MET A 627 19.13 -20.91 16.53
N LEU A 628 19.40 -19.60 16.49
CA LEU A 628 20.65 -19.07 15.94
C LEU A 628 21.85 -19.34 16.88
N THR A 629 21.65 -19.33 18.19
CA THR A 629 22.71 -19.65 19.17
C THR A 629 23.01 -21.15 19.32
N GLU A 630 22.03 -22.04 19.16
CA GLU A 630 22.27 -23.49 19.23
C GLU A 630 23.06 -24.03 18.03
N ARG A 631 22.98 -23.35 16.88
CA ARG A 631 23.85 -23.62 15.73
C ARG A 631 25.26 -23.09 16.00
N LYS A 632 26.07 -23.88 16.70
CA LYS A 632 27.53 -23.71 16.73
C LYS A 632 28.12 -23.84 15.31
N PRO A 633 29.30 -23.24 15.03
CA PRO A 633 29.90 -23.17 13.69
C PRO A 633 30.33 -24.52 13.08
N GLU A 634 30.03 -25.65 13.71
CA GLU A 634 30.30 -26.98 13.15
C GLU A 634 29.19 -27.45 12.18
N ASP A 635 27.99 -26.86 12.26
CA ASP A 635 26.87 -27.16 11.35
C ASP A 635 26.86 -26.27 10.08
N GLU A 636 27.88 -25.43 9.90
CA GLU A 636 28.10 -24.61 8.70
C GLU A 636 28.85 -25.36 7.59
N VAL A 637 28.93 -26.69 7.67
CA VAL A 637 29.31 -27.57 6.56
C VAL A 637 28.07 -28.06 5.83
N VAL A 638 27.24 -27.12 5.38
CA VAL A 638 26.52 -27.28 4.11
C VAL A 638 27.00 -26.14 3.23
N SER A 639 28.25 -26.30 2.79
CA SER A 639 28.91 -25.43 1.85
C SER A 639 28.03 -25.23 0.62
N GLU A 640 27.88 -23.98 0.17
CA GLU A 640 27.67 -23.74 -1.24
C GLU A 640 28.67 -24.61 -2.00
N LEU A 641 28.16 -25.53 -2.84
CA LEU A 641 29.00 -26.45 -3.60
C LEU A 641 30.11 -25.64 -4.28
N THR A 642 31.35 -26.03 -4.03
CA THR A 642 32.51 -25.47 -4.75
C THR A 642 32.28 -25.64 -6.25
N LEU A 643 32.93 -24.80 -7.06
CA LEU A 643 32.81 -24.90 -8.52
C LEU A 643 33.12 -26.33 -9.02
N GLU A 644 34.06 -27.00 -8.37
CA GLU A 644 34.48 -28.36 -8.67
C GLU A 644 33.37 -29.39 -8.35
N GLU A 645 32.71 -29.26 -7.19
CA GLU A 645 31.57 -30.09 -6.82
C GLU A 645 30.35 -29.83 -7.71
N ARG A 646 30.11 -28.60 -8.18
CA ARG A 646 29.05 -28.31 -9.16
C ARG A 646 29.33 -28.96 -10.51
N ILE A 647 30.58 -28.94 -10.95
CA ILE A 647 31.00 -29.62 -12.18
C ILE A 647 30.80 -31.13 -12.03
N GLN A 648 31.16 -31.71 -10.88
CA GLN A 648 30.92 -33.12 -10.58
C GLN A 648 29.42 -33.46 -10.55
N LEU A 649 28.59 -32.65 -9.89
CA LEU A 649 27.14 -32.86 -9.85
C LEU A 649 26.50 -32.78 -11.25
N ASN A 650 26.95 -31.85 -12.08
CA ASN A 650 26.51 -31.73 -13.47
C ASN A 650 27.03 -32.89 -14.34
N ALA A 651 28.20 -33.46 -14.04
CA ALA A 651 28.68 -34.67 -14.68
C ALA A 651 27.84 -35.89 -14.28
N TYR A 652 27.52 -36.03 -12.98
CA TYR A 652 26.64 -37.08 -12.47
C TYR A 652 25.23 -36.99 -13.07
N ARG A 653 24.64 -35.79 -13.15
CA ARG A 653 23.33 -35.60 -13.81
C ARG A 653 23.37 -35.99 -15.28
N ARG A 654 24.42 -35.62 -16.02
CA ARG A 654 24.61 -36.01 -17.42
C ARG A 654 24.77 -37.53 -17.58
N ALA A 655 25.55 -38.17 -16.71
CA ALA A 655 25.71 -39.63 -16.70
C ALA A 655 24.39 -40.34 -16.37
N TRP A 656 23.60 -39.78 -15.44
CA TRP A 656 22.29 -40.30 -15.06
C TRP A 656 21.27 -40.21 -16.20
N TRP A 657 21.23 -39.07 -16.92
CA TRP A 657 20.42 -38.93 -18.13
C TRP A 657 20.85 -39.87 -19.26
N ALA A 658 22.17 -40.05 -19.46
CA ALA A 658 22.69 -41.00 -20.45
C ALA A 658 22.31 -42.44 -20.12
N LEU A 659 22.30 -42.82 -18.83
CA LEU A 659 21.85 -44.14 -18.37
C LEU A 659 20.37 -44.36 -18.66
N TRP A 660 19.51 -43.37 -18.39
CA TRP A 660 18.09 -43.45 -18.70
C TRP A 660 17.79 -43.53 -20.21
N LEU A 661 18.53 -42.78 -21.03
CA LEU A 661 18.45 -42.89 -22.49
C LEU A 661 18.84 -44.28 -22.99
N LEU A 662 19.88 -44.89 -22.41
CA LEU A 662 20.29 -46.26 -22.73
C LEU A 662 19.18 -47.27 -22.38
N VAL A 663 18.57 -47.14 -21.19
CA VAL A 663 17.47 -48.00 -20.75
C VAL A 663 16.28 -47.89 -21.70
N VAL A 664 15.91 -46.69 -22.13
CA VAL A 664 14.84 -46.47 -23.11
C VAL A 664 15.19 -47.09 -24.46
N ALA A 665 16.42 -46.91 -24.95
CA ALA A 665 16.86 -47.49 -26.22
C ALA A 665 16.83 -49.04 -26.20
N ILE A 666 17.27 -49.66 -25.10
CA ILE A 666 17.17 -51.11 -24.90
C ILE A 666 15.70 -51.54 -24.83
N GLY A 667 14.85 -50.79 -24.14
CA GLY A 667 13.41 -51.04 -24.09
C GLY A 667 12.76 -51.04 -25.47
N VAL A 668 13.09 -50.04 -26.31
CA VAL A 668 12.61 -49.94 -27.69
C VAL A 668 13.11 -51.11 -28.55
N LEU A 669 14.37 -51.52 -28.40
CA LEU A 669 14.93 -52.67 -29.11
C LEU A 669 14.25 -53.99 -28.72
N ILE A 670 14.03 -54.21 -27.42
CA ILE A 670 13.34 -55.41 -26.92
C ILE A 670 11.91 -55.44 -27.45
N TRP A 671 11.17 -54.33 -27.35
CA TRP A 671 9.81 -54.24 -27.87
C TRP A 671 9.76 -54.38 -29.39
N GLY A 672 10.71 -53.81 -30.12
CA GLY A 672 10.86 -54.01 -31.57
C GLY A 672 11.05 -55.48 -31.92
N CYS A 673 11.91 -56.20 -31.20
CA CYS A 673 12.12 -57.64 -31.37
C CYS A 673 10.86 -58.46 -31.05
N VAL A 674 10.14 -58.13 -29.97
CA VAL A 674 8.88 -58.79 -29.59
C VAL A 674 7.82 -58.57 -30.67
N ILE A 675 7.66 -57.33 -31.14
CA ILE A 675 6.73 -56.98 -32.22
C ILE A 675 7.10 -57.75 -33.50
N CYS A 676 8.37 -57.74 -33.92
CA CYS A 676 8.82 -58.52 -35.07
C CYS A 676 8.53 -60.01 -34.90
N PHE A 677 8.74 -60.58 -33.71
CA PHE A 677 8.47 -62.01 -33.44
C PHE A 677 6.96 -62.34 -33.48
N VAL A 678 6.11 -61.46 -32.96
CA VAL A 678 4.64 -61.58 -33.01
C VAL A 678 4.12 -61.46 -34.45
N PHE A 679 4.67 -60.53 -35.24
CA PHE A 679 4.32 -60.39 -36.65
C PHE A 679 4.85 -61.54 -37.51
N HIS A 680 6.03 -62.08 -37.21
CA HIS A 680 6.59 -63.23 -37.93
C HIS A 680 5.83 -64.54 -37.65
N LYS A 681 5.19 -64.67 -36.49
CA LYS A 681 4.28 -65.79 -36.19
C LYS A 681 2.89 -65.68 -36.83
N ARG A 682 2.56 -64.59 -37.52
CA ARG A 682 1.29 -64.39 -38.24
C ARG A 682 1.41 -64.66 -39.75
N HIS A 683 1.92 -65.83 -40.11
CA HIS A 683 1.64 -66.43 -41.43
C HIS A 683 1.35 -67.93 -41.28
N SER A 684 0.12 -68.26 -40.88
CA SER A 684 -0.68 -69.32 -41.52
C SER A 684 -2.14 -69.26 -41.02
N PRO A 685 -3.15 -69.30 -41.91
CA PRO A 685 -4.55 -69.07 -41.57
C PRO A 685 -5.32 -70.37 -41.32
N THR A 686 -6.20 -70.38 -40.32
CA THR A 686 -7.41 -71.22 -40.37
C THR A 686 -8.57 -70.48 -39.76
N ALA A 687 -9.49 -70.08 -40.62
CA ALA A 687 -10.82 -69.64 -40.29
C ALA A 687 -11.56 -70.73 -39.48
N LYS A 688 -12.22 -70.32 -38.40
CA LYS A 688 -13.46 -70.94 -37.94
C LYS A 688 -14.49 -69.84 -37.77
N THR A 689 -15.58 -69.97 -38.51
CA THR A 689 -16.79 -69.18 -38.40
C THR A 689 -17.44 -69.46 -37.05
N TYR A 690 -17.69 -68.40 -36.28
CA TYR A 690 -18.71 -68.45 -35.25
C TYR A 690 -20.01 -68.00 -35.91
N ASP A 691 -20.80 -68.97 -36.35
CA ASP A 691 -22.25 -68.82 -36.34
C ASP A 691 -22.66 -68.55 -34.88
N ASN A 692 -23.67 -67.69 -34.65
CA ASN A 692 -24.42 -67.46 -33.39
C ASN A 692 -24.48 -66.01 -32.89
N ILE A 693 -24.36 -64.97 -33.73
CA ILE A 693 -24.76 -63.61 -33.32
C ILE A 693 -25.79 -63.06 -34.31
N VAL A 694 -27.05 -63.19 -33.92
CA VAL A 694 -28.18 -62.49 -34.54
C VAL A 694 -28.29 -61.12 -33.87
N VAL A 695 -28.00 -60.06 -34.62
CA VAL A 695 -28.38 -58.69 -34.25
C VAL A 695 -29.71 -58.40 -34.94
N ASN A 696 -30.80 -58.39 -34.17
CA ASN A 696 -32.08 -57.88 -34.65
C ASN A 696 -32.00 -56.35 -34.77
N ARG A 697 -32.53 -55.85 -35.88
CA ARG A 697 -32.56 -54.44 -36.26
C ARG A 697 -33.67 -53.69 -35.55
#